data_AF-A0A3M1VSW3-F1
#
_entry.id   AF-A0A3M1VSW3-F1
#
_cell.length_a   1.000
_cell.length_b   1.000
_cell.length_c   1.000
_cell.angle_alpha   90.00
_cell.angle_beta   90.00
_cell.angle_gamma   90.00
#
_symmetry.space_group_name_H-M   'P 1'
#
loop_
_entity.id
_entity.type
_entity.pdbx_description
1 polymer ?
#
loop_
_entity_poly.entity_id
_entity_poly.type
_entity_poly.pdbx_seq_one_letter_code
_entity_poly.pdbx_strand_id
1 'polypeptide(L)'
;MGLGQRCCLAALAGTVLVLASAAAPEPRGRTARDDVPVPAARAVRGTPRTVPPRGPQPSPAQGGAVTDPAWELVDEIHLDERVPLGDRAAVRFDAAAEILSEVAPAPGITSLAAQAVQRAPTWLQHELEDLFARLPSARQDELANVILDAADPYVDEIAFEVAHLAPQDLQNGSFFTSLITDNAHWLYSIDADVDYAEIVDYGSAAAGGDYYSTIRYRVEEDGVPATYELPRDIYYWYVVHPRGSDELPTYIDPAAPCSSGGTPAAPPTGRFWRDWLFYGATNSQGGQCDNDRDGAIDGPCPVLRDMLAGVTVLWKGLRDVSGAANGAVGVVTEWVRRSLGKFGDRDGCRPIQPVTIYYWMDGNCGEWGDLTMAAARAALIPTIVIDAAVNDHCWNEFYERRWVQWEPTNNFIDHPDAYDSWWSSHGGMASCHAWRGDGFGWSDETALYTPSATLTVNVVDANGYPVDGARVKLLSELDAFPLLLNTITQGHTDDSGQVTFTIGDHRNFYVSVHTPWGDYPSSGAAEAVHDAVAGTSYTYDVPPFPGTVPRVDVSSAPPPPDPIDDHMLEIDYSVDGELLHGDGYSTGIEYCRHLSPGNVDFFIADDPNWSQFESGSACEAHEIALDSAGGYLQFVVPDAGDWYVVFANKAGMDLGQLLAATVRLYRNTGAVPPVEHLTVDRDGFASLLDWEDVVGQNVDGYNVYRSTNPADVGKDRTEGELAPFLLAQTATSDYRDPEAAPTGTCFFYSVRTRSKRGGISP
;
A
#
# COMPACT_ATOMS: atom_id res chain seq x y z
N MET A 1 -8.33 -60.56 -7.38
CA MET A 1 -7.35 -60.94 -8.42
C MET A 1 -6.62 -59.66 -8.81
N GLY A 2 -5.33 -59.42 -8.60
CA GLY A 2 -4.26 -59.99 -7.76
C GLY A 2 -3.61 -58.85 -6.95
N LEU A 3 -3.08 -59.07 -5.73
CA LEU A 3 -1.66 -59.42 -5.44
C LEU A 3 -0.67 -58.44 -6.09
N GLY A 4 0.20 -57.67 -5.43
CA GLY A 4 0.72 -57.57 -4.06
C GLY A 4 2.16 -56.99 -4.15
N GLN A 5 2.56 -55.97 -3.37
CA GLN A 5 3.66 -55.95 -2.35
C GLN A 5 4.18 -54.47 -2.30
N ARG A 6 4.08 -53.69 -1.21
CA ARG A 6 4.85 -53.56 0.06
C ARG A 6 6.28 -52.95 -0.03
N CYS A 7 6.40 -51.76 0.61
CA CYS A 7 7.52 -51.19 1.42
C CYS A 7 8.82 -50.75 0.69
N CYS A 8 9.51 -49.64 0.97
CA CYS A 8 9.84 -48.93 2.23
C CYS A 8 10.15 -47.42 2.04
N LEU A 9 10.09 -46.70 3.17
CA LEU A 9 10.51 -45.31 3.46
C LEU A 9 11.94 -44.93 3.01
N ALA A 10 12.12 -43.66 2.64
CA ALA A 10 13.25 -42.82 3.08
C ALA A 10 12.80 -41.34 3.13
N ALA A 11 13.08 -40.68 4.26
CA ALA A 11 12.78 -39.30 4.54
C ALA A 11 13.76 -38.35 3.84
N LEU A 12 13.28 -37.20 3.38
CA LEU A 12 14.09 -36.02 3.09
C LEU A 12 13.24 -34.79 3.42
N ALA A 13 13.76 -33.99 4.35
CA ALA A 13 13.21 -32.74 4.82
C ALA A 13 13.09 -31.75 3.65
N GLY A 14 11.87 -31.31 3.35
CA GLY A 14 11.60 -30.22 2.42
C GLY A 14 11.63 -28.91 3.19
N THR A 15 12.61 -28.08 2.89
CA THR A 15 12.70 -26.67 3.25
C THR A 15 11.41 -25.96 2.82
N VAL A 16 10.68 -25.38 3.78
CA VAL A 16 9.55 -24.51 3.51
C VAL A 16 10.12 -23.20 3.00
N LEU A 17 10.03 -22.98 1.69
CA LEU A 17 10.24 -21.68 1.07
C LEU A 17 9.02 -20.83 1.45
N VAL A 18 9.21 -19.89 2.37
CA VAL A 18 8.22 -18.84 2.66
C VAL A 18 8.18 -17.95 1.43
N LEU A 19 7.17 -18.13 0.59
CA LEU A 19 6.84 -17.17 -0.45
C LEU A 19 6.26 -15.95 0.25
N ALA A 20 7.03 -14.86 0.29
CA ALA A 20 6.51 -13.54 0.59
C ALA A 20 5.32 -13.28 -0.35
N SER A 21 4.12 -13.12 0.23
CA SER A 21 2.98 -12.65 -0.53
C SER A 21 3.25 -11.19 -0.87
N ALA A 22 3.48 -10.89 -2.15
CA ALA A 22 3.35 -9.54 -2.63
C ALA A 22 1.98 -9.01 -2.19
N ALA A 23 1.96 -7.90 -1.44
CA ALA A 23 0.74 -7.20 -1.09
C ALA A 23 -0.03 -6.92 -2.39
N ALA A 24 -1.19 -7.55 -2.54
CA ALA A 24 -2.11 -7.15 -3.58
C ALA A 24 -2.50 -5.68 -3.31
N PRO A 25 -2.63 -4.81 -4.33
CA PRO A 25 -3.27 -3.52 -4.12
C PRO A 25 -4.62 -3.77 -3.44
N GLU A 26 -5.01 -2.91 -2.47
CA GLU A 26 -6.31 -2.98 -1.79
C GLU A 26 -7.37 -3.46 -2.78
N PRO A 27 -8.14 -4.53 -2.49
CA PRO A 27 -9.17 -5.02 -3.39
C PRO A 27 -10.30 -3.99 -3.48
N ARG A 28 -10.08 -2.99 -4.33
CA ARG A 28 -11.13 -2.13 -4.88
C ARG A 28 -11.98 -3.07 -5.72
N GLY A 29 -13.20 -3.33 -5.28
CA GLY A 29 -14.16 -4.15 -6.03
C GLY A 29 -14.42 -3.52 -7.40
N ARG A 30 -13.55 -3.81 -8.38
CA ARG A 30 -13.60 -3.24 -9.72
C ARG A 30 -14.94 -3.59 -10.36
N THR A 31 -15.69 -2.56 -10.71
CA THR A 31 -16.82 -2.62 -11.62
C THR A 31 -16.32 -2.55 -13.06
N ALA A 32 -15.82 -3.66 -13.59
CA ALA A 32 -15.73 -3.84 -15.04
C ALA A 32 -16.85 -4.80 -15.45
N ARG A 33 -17.86 -4.29 -16.17
CA ARG A 33 -18.69 -5.15 -17.02
C ARG A 33 -17.81 -5.63 -18.18
N ASP A 34 -17.75 -6.93 -18.38
CA ASP A 34 -17.15 -7.53 -19.56
C ASP A 34 -17.80 -6.99 -20.86
N ASP A 35 -16.93 -6.78 -21.86
CA ASP A 35 -17.18 -6.64 -23.30
C ASP A 35 -17.78 -5.34 -23.88
N VAL A 36 -16.92 -4.36 -24.18
CA VAL A 36 -16.99 -3.56 -25.43
C VAL A 36 -15.55 -3.27 -25.94
N PRO A 37 -15.19 -3.58 -27.21
CA PRO A 37 -13.86 -3.32 -27.72
C PRO A 37 -13.61 -1.80 -27.95
N VAL A 38 -12.62 -1.25 -27.26
CA VAL A 38 -12.11 0.13 -27.42
C VAL A 38 -11.38 0.27 -28.77
N PRO A 39 -11.75 1.20 -29.66
CA PRO A 39 -10.93 1.54 -30.82
C PRO A 39 -9.77 2.47 -30.42
N ALA A 40 -8.59 2.24 -31.01
CA ALA A 40 -7.37 2.98 -30.74
C ALA A 40 -7.55 4.51 -30.82
N ALA A 41 -7.15 5.20 -29.73
CA ALA A 41 -7.20 6.65 -29.57
C ALA A 41 -6.36 7.40 -30.62
N ARG A 42 -6.89 8.50 -31.13
CA ARG A 42 -6.22 9.42 -32.05
C ARG A 42 -5.75 10.65 -31.26
N ALA A 43 -4.48 10.68 -30.86
CA ALA A 43 -3.86 11.79 -30.14
C ALA A 43 -3.94 13.11 -30.94
N VAL A 44 -4.41 14.18 -30.29
CA VAL A 44 -4.33 15.55 -30.79
C VAL A 44 -2.98 16.14 -30.36
N ARG A 45 -2.22 16.65 -31.33
CA ARG A 45 -0.82 17.11 -31.16
C ARG A 45 -0.72 18.41 -30.35
N GLY A 46 -0.36 18.30 -29.08
CA GLY A 46 0.41 19.31 -28.35
C GLY A 46 1.91 19.04 -28.53
N THR A 47 2.74 20.09 -28.64
CA THR A 47 4.19 19.98 -28.81
C THR A 47 4.84 19.25 -27.62
N PRO A 48 5.60 18.16 -27.84
CA PRO A 48 6.25 17.44 -26.76
C PRO A 48 7.40 18.28 -26.19
N ARG A 49 7.32 18.62 -24.91
CA ARG A 49 8.51 18.97 -24.13
C ARG A 49 9.07 17.65 -23.60
N THR A 50 10.30 17.36 -23.96
CA THR A 50 11.03 16.15 -23.55
C THR A 50 11.27 16.18 -22.05
N VAL A 51 10.50 15.38 -21.32
CA VAL A 51 10.87 14.89 -19.98
C VAL A 51 12.11 14.00 -20.15
N PRO A 52 13.17 14.15 -19.33
CA PRO A 52 14.30 13.23 -19.38
C PRO A 52 13.78 11.80 -19.10
N PRO A 53 14.14 10.80 -19.92
CA PRO A 53 13.75 9.43 -19.66
C PRO A 53 14.37 8.95 -18.34
N ARG A 54 13.60 8.21 -17.54
CA ARG A 54 14.12 7.34 -16.46
C ARG A 54 15.33 6.58 -17.02
N GLY A 55 16.45 6.61 -16.28
CA GLY A 55 17.50 5.61 -16.48
C GLY A 55 16.86 4.22 -16.38
N PRO A 56 17.35 3.22 -17.12
CA PRO A 56 16.83 1.86 -17.02
C PRO A 56 16.86 1.41 -15.56
N GLN A 57 15.68 1.17 -14.98
CA GLN A 57 15.57 0.60 -13.65
C GLN A 57 16.07 -0.86 -13.70
N PRO A 58 17.03 -1.25 -12.86
CA PRO A 58 17.33 -2.67 -12.68
C PRO A 58 16.10 -3.35 -12.08
N SER A 59 15.73 -4.51 -12.61
CA SER A 59 14.79 -5.39 -11.91
C SER A 59 15.39 -5.80 -10.56
N PRO A 60 14.60 -6.02 -9.50
CA PRO A 60 15.11 -6.59 -8.26
C PRO A 60 15.74 -7.93 -8.60
N ALA A 61 17.06 -7.97 -8.55
CA ALA A 61 17.81 -9.20 -8.67
C ALA A 61 17.61 -9.95 -7.35
N GLN A 62 17.00 -11.13 -7.38
CA GLN A 62 17.11 -12.05 -6.26
C GLN A 62 18.58 -12.45 -6.15
N GLY A 63 19.30 -11.77 -5.25
CA GLY A 63 20.69 -12.08 -4.94
C GLY A 63 20.79 -13.45 -4.28
N GLY A 64 21.46 -14.39 -4.92
CA GLY A 64 21.90 -15.60 -4.23
C GLY A 64 23.05 -15.23 -3.28
N ALA A 65 23.05 -15.79 -2.07
CA ALA A 65 24.12 -15.60 -1.09
C ALA A 65 25.50 -15.78 -1.74
N VAL A 66 26.48 -14.96 -1.33
CA VAL A 66 27.87 -15.06 -1.80
C VAL A 66 28.36 -16.50 -1.64
N THR A 67 28.65 -17.16 -2.77
CA THR A 67 29.15 -18.55 -2.79
C THR A 67 30.66 -18.64 -2.97
N ASP A 68 31.34 -17.50 -3.11
CA ASP A 68 32.80 -17.44 -3.19
C ASP A 68 33.40 -17.80 -1.82
N PRO A 69 34.16 -18.89 -1.70
CA PRO A 69 34.78 -19.29 -0.44
C PRO A 69 35.81 -18.29 0.07
N ALA A 70 36.24 -17.30 -0.74
CA ALA A 70 37.05 -16.19 -0.27
C ALA A 70 36.33 -15.37 0.81
N TRP A 71 35.00 -15.34 0.81
CA TRP A 71 34.18 -14.52 1.70
C TRP A 71 33.46 -15.37 2.74
N GLU A 72 33.72 -15.10 4.01
CA GLU A 72 33.04 -15.72 5.16
C GLU A 72 32.02 -14.75 5.74
N LEU A 73 30.75 -15.16 5.83
CA LEU A 73 29.72 -14.38 6.52
C LEU A 73 30.06 -14.26 8.00
N VAL A 74 30.19 -13.03 8.50
CA VAL A 74 30.53 -12.76 9.90
C VAL A 74 29.38 -12.12 10.69
N ASP A 75 28.48 -11.39 10.04
CA ASP A 75 27.32 -10.78 10.70
C ASP A 75 26.15 -10.51 9.73
N GLU A 76 24.93 -10.40 10.26
CA GLU A 76 23.69 -10.15 9.50
C GLU A 76 22.68 -9.34 10.33
N ILE A 77 22.06 -8.33 9.72
CA ILE A 77 20.94 -7.57 10.28
C ILE A 77 19.76 -7.59 9.29
N HIS A 78 18.55 -7.73 9.84
CA HIS A 78 17.29 -7.53 9.13
C HIS A 78 16.57 -6.30 9.69
N LEU A 79 16.04 -5.47 8.79
CA LEU A 79 15.18 -4.32 9.09
C LEU A 79 13.78 -4.58 8.53
N ASP A 80 12.76 -4.25 9.31
CA ASP A 80 11.35 -4.15 8.92
C ASP A 80 10.78 -2.91 9.63
N GLU A 81 11.02 -1.75 9.03
CA GLU A 81 10.94 -0.47 9.72
C GLU A 81 10.08 0.52 8.94
N ARG A 82 9.23 1.26 9.65
CA ARG A 82 8.64 2.49 9.14
C ARG A 82 9.70 3.59 9.20
N VAL A 83 10.04 4.19 8.06
CA VAL A 83 10.92 5.37 7.97
C VAL A 83 10.06 6.64 7.85
N PRO A 84 9.91 7.43 8.94
CA PRO A 84 9.08 8.63 8.94
C PRO A 84 9.60 9.69 7.99
N LEU A 85 8.72 10.62 7.61
CA LEU A 85 9.11 11.82 6.89
C LEU A 85 10.22 12.59 7.63
N GLY A 86 11.26 12.96 6.91
CA GLY A 86 12.39 13.71 7.42
C GLY A 86 13.43 12.86 8.15
N ASP A 87 13.23 11.55 8.26
CA ASP A 87 14.09 10.63 9.02
C ASP A 87 14.84 9.65 8.09
N ARG A 88 15.49 8.66 8.69
CA ARG A 88 16.31 7.63 8.05
C ARG A 88 16.33 6.36 8.91
N ALA A 89 16.46 5.23 8.24
CA ALA A 89 17.01 4.01 8.83
C ALA A 89 18.43 3.80 8.28
N ALA A 90 19.33 3.23 9.08
CA ALA A 90 20.66 2.87 8.59
C ALA A 90 21.24 1.64 9.30
N VAL A 91 22.20 0.99 8.66
CA VAL A 91 23.05 -0.04 9.27
C VAL A 91 24.49 0.47 9.33
N ARG A 92 25.05 0.56 10.54
CA ARG A 92 26.45 0.88 10.78
C ARG A 92 27.28 -0.39 10.81
N PHE A 93 28.31 -0.45 9.97
CA PHE A 93 29.43 -1.37 10.09
C PHE A 93 30.52 -0.73 10.97
N ASP A 94 30.76 -1.32 12.15
CA ASP A 94 31.87 -0.97 13.03
C ASP A 94 33.09 -1.81 12.63
N ALA A 95 34.04 -1.21 11.92
CA ALA A 95 35.17 -1.95 11.34
C ALA A 95 36.14 -2.48 12.42
N ALA A 96 36.21 -1.82 13.57
CA ALA A 96 37.09 -2.22 14.66
C ALA A 96 36.54 -3.44 15.43
N ALA A 97 35.23 -3.52 15.59
CA ALA A 97 34.54 -4.62 16.25
C ALA A 97 34.13 -5.74 15.28
N GLU A 98 34.10 -5.46 13.98
CA GLU A 98 33.61 -6.34 12.92
C GLU A 98 32.16 -6.79 13.12
N ILE A 99 31.30 -5.85 13.47
CA ILE A 99 29.87 -6.07 13.72
C ILE A 99 29.02 -5.05 12.98
N LEU A 100 27.79 -5.45 12.69
CA LEU A 100 26.72 -4.59 12.23
C LEU A 100 25.92 -4.09 13.44
N SER A 101 25.42 -2.87 13.35
CA SER A 101 24.49 -2.31 14.33
C SER A 101 23.45 -1.44 13.62
N GLU A 102 22.21 -1.54 14.09
CA GLU A 102 21.10 -0.76 13.55
C GLU A 102 21.12 0.68 14.09
N VAL A 103 20.80 1.61 13.19
CA VAL A 103 20.43 2.99 13.50
C VAL A 103 18.96 3.15 13.14
N ALA A 104 18.10 2.86 14.11
CA ALA A 104 16.65 2.91 13.95
C ALA A 104 16.15 4.36 13.83
N PRO A 105 15.04 4.59 13.09
CA PRO A 105 14.28 5.83 13.17
C PRO A 105 13.85 6.15 14.61
N ALA A 106 13.55 7.42 14.90
CA ALA A 106 13.03 7.75 16.22
C ALA A 106 11.60 7.16 16.36
N PRO A 107 11.33 6.28 17.34
CA PRO A 107 10.06 5.55 17.37
C PRO A 107 8.86 6.47 17.60
N GLY A 108 9.04 7.59 18.31
CA GLY A 108 7.96 8.54 18.61
C GLY A 108 6.86 7.97 19.52
N ILE A 109 6.98 6.72 19.98
CA ILE A 109 5.98 6.01 20.76
C ILE A 109 6.45 5.62 22.17
N THR A 110 5.50 5.47 23.10
CA THR A 110 5.76 4.98 24.45
C THR A 110 6.03 3.46 24.45
N SER A 111 6.65 2.97 25.53
CA SER A 111 6.83 1.52 25.72
C SER A 111 5.51 0.74 25.80
N LEU A 112 4.41 1.40 26.19
CA LEU A 112 3.09 0.76 26.24
C LEU A 112 2.48 0.68 24.84
N ALA A 113 2.60 1.75 24.05
CA ALA A 113 2.22 1.73 22.64
C ALA A 113 2.99 0.66 21.85
N ALA A 114 4.31 0.53 22.06
CA ALA A 114 5.10 -0.52 21.43
C ALA A 114 4.62 -1.94 21.77
N GLN A 115 4.17 -2.18 23.01
CA GLN A 115 3.57 -3.46 23.40
C GLN A 115 2.20 -3.69 22.72
N ALA A 116 1.41 -2.64 22.53
CA ALA A 116 0.14 -2.73 21.82
C ALA A 116 0.36 -3.02 20.32
N VAL A 117 1.36 -2.39 19.68
CA VAL A 117 1.77 -2.68 18.30
C VAL A 117 2.16 -4.15 18.15
N GLN A 118 3.01 -4.68 19.04
CA GLN A 118 3.40 -6.10 19.00
C GLN A 118 2.24 -7.07 19.22
N ARG A 119 1.19 -6.64 19.94
CA ARG A 119 -0.02 -7.45 20.15
C ARG A 119 -0.93 -7.43 18.94
N ALA A 120 -0.97 -6.35 18.17
CA ALA A 120 -1.79 -6.20 16.97
C ALA A 120 -1.37 -7.18 15.85
N PRO A 121 -2.28 -7.50 14.92
CA PRO A 121 -1.93 -8.28 13.73
C PRO A 121 -0.79 -7.66 12.93
N THR A 122 0.08 -8.48 12.34
CA THR A 122 1.23 -8.00 11.55
C THR A 122 0.82 -6.99 10.47
N TRP A 123 -0.28 -7.24 9.76
CA TRP A 123 -0.81 -6.32 8.73
C TRP A 123 -1.24 -4.92 9.23
N LEU A 124 -1.30 -4.66 10.54
CA LEU A 124 -1.67 -3.37 11.13
C LEU A 124 -0.54 -2.65 11.85
N GLN A 125 0.62 -3.30 12.04
CA GLN A 125 1.63 -2.80 12.99
C GLN A 125 2.20 -1.45 12.56
N HIS A 126 2.47 -1.29 11.26
CA HIS A 126 3.02 -0.06 10.70
C HIS A 126 2.05 1.13 10.80
N GLU A 127 0.77 0.94 10.45
CA GLU A 127 -0.25 1.97 10.58
C GLU A 127 -0.54 2.34 12.04
N LEU A 128 -0.56 1.35 12.94
CA LEU A 128 -0.78 1.57 14.36
C LEU A 128 0.40 2.32 15.02
N GLU A 129 1.63 1.95 14.68
CA GLU A 129 2.82 2.68 15.12
C GLU A 129 2.82 4.12 14.62
N ASP A 130 2.54 4.32 13.32
CA ASP A 130 2.47 5.64 12.71
C ASP A 130 1.42 6.53 13.37
N LEU A 131 0.24 5.97 13.68
CA LEU A 131 -0.78 6.69 14.43
C LEU A 131 -0.31 7.05 15.84
N PHE A 132 0.24 6.10 16.60
CA PHE A 132 0.70 6.40 17.95
C PHE A 132 1.74 7.52 17.95
N ALA A 133 2.67 7.53 16.99
CA ALA A 133 3.70 8.56 16.87
C ALA A 133 3.12 9.98 16.68
N ARG A 134 1.90 10.10 16.15
CA ARG A 134 1.18 11.38 15.96
C ARG A 134 0.34 11.80 17.17
N LEU A 135 0.23 10.96 18.20
CA LEU A 135 -0.55 11.24 19.40
C LEU A 135 0.35 11.66 20.58
N PRO A 136 -0.12 12.53 21.49
CA PRO A 136 0.57 12.81 22.75
C PRO A 136 0.74 11.53 23.59
N SER A 137 1.87 11.40 24.31
CA SER A 137 2.21 10.17 25.06
C SER A 137 1.11 9.68 26.02
N ALA A 138 0.38 10.60 26.69
CA ALA A 138 -0.72 10.22 27.56
C ALA A 138 -1.88 9.55 26.80
N ARG A 139 -2.11 9.98 25.56
CA ARG A 139 -3.14 9.42 24.68
C ARG A 139 -2.70 8.11 24.05
N GLN A 140 -1.42 7.98 23.72
CA GLN A 140 -0.82 6.72 23.32
C GLN A 140 -1.04 5.64 24.39
N ASP A 141 -0.69 5.94 25.64
CA ASP A 141 -0.84 4.99 26.76
C ASP A 141 -2.31 4.62 27.02
N GLU A 142 -3.23 5.58 26.90
CA GLU A 142 -4.67 5.31 27.06
C GLU A 142 -5.20 4.32 26.01
N LEU A 143 -4.90 4.57 24.73
CA LEU A 143 -5.35 3.71 23.63
C LEU A 143 -4.59 2.38 23.57
N ALA A 144 -3.31 2.35 23.93
CA ALA A 144 -2.54 1.13 24.05
C ALA A 144 -3.16 0.17 25.08
N ASN A 145 -3.63 0.68 26.22
CA ASN A 145 -4.35 -0.14 27.20
C ASN A 145 -5.65 -0.73 26.62
N VAL A 146 -6.36 -0.01 25.75
CA VAL A 146 -7.58 -0.56 25.09
C VAL A 146 -7.24 -1.84 24.30
N ILE A 147 -6.13 -1.85 23.55
CA ILE A 147 -5.67 -3.02 22.79
C ILE A 147 -5.13 -4.13 23.71
N LEU A 148 -4.35 -3.76 24.73
CA LEU A 148 -3.73 -4.72 25.66
C LEU A 148 -4.75 -5.41 26.58
N ASP A 149 -5.81 -4.71 26.97
CA ASP A 149 -6.88 -5.24 27.81
C ASP A 149 -7.93 -6.04 27.02
N ALA A 150 -7.95 -5.90 25.69
CA ALA A 150 -8.87 -6.62 24.81
C ALA A 150 -8.61 -8.14 24.85
N ALA A 151 -9.68 -8.93 24.85
CA ALA A 151 -9.62 -10.39 24.73
C ALA A 151 -9.96 -10.83 23.30
N ASP A 152 -9.43 -11.99 22.87
CA ASP A 152 -9.90 -12.64 21.65
C ASP A 152 -11.42 -12.90 21.74
N PRO A 153 -12.18 -12.74 20.64
CA PRO A 153 -11.69 -12.47 19.28
C PRO A 153 -11.48 -10.99 18.92
N TYR A 154 -11.78 -10.03 19.81
CA TYR A 154 -11.95 -8.61 19.46
C TYR A 154 -10.68 -7.79 19.15
N VAL A 155 -9.50 -8.40 19.25
CA VAL A 155 -8.24 -7.63 19.34
C VAL A 155 -7.89 -6.93 18.04
N ASP A 156 -8.17 -7.57 16.91
CA ASP A 156 -7.91 -7.05 15.58
C ASP A 156 -8.87 -5.93 15.18
N GLU A 157 -10.17 -6.03 15.46
CA GLU A 157 -11.11 -4.91 15.26
C GLU A 157 -10.73 -3.70 16.12
N ILE A 158 -10.40 -3.92 17.40
CA ILE A 158 -9.97 -2.85 18.30
C ILE A 158 -8.67 -2.21 17.81
N ALA A 159 -7.68 -3.01 17.39
CA ALA A 159 -6.43 -2.50 16.85
C ALA A 159 -6.65 -1.70 15.55
N PHE A 160 -7.51 -2.18 14.66
CA PHE A 160 -7.88 -1.48 13.42
C PHE A 160 -8.56 -0.14 13.71
N GLU A 161 -9.54 -0.12 14.62
CA GLU A 161 -10.23 1.11 14.99
C GLU A 161 -9.28 2.14 15.58
N VAL A 162 -8.33 1.71 16.43
CA VAL A 162 -7.28 2.61 16.89
C VAL A 162 -6.50 3.11 15.67
N ALA A 163 -5.85 2.23 14.91
CA ALA A 163 -4.96 2.56 13.80
C ALA A 163 -5.57 3.49 12.72
N HIS A 164 -6.87 3.42 12.48
CA HIS A 164 -7.53 4.10 11.37
C HIS A 164 -8.52 5.20 11.75
N LEU A 165 -8.75 5.45 13.05
CA LEU A 165 -9.41 6.68 13.45
C LEU A 165 -8.46 7.87 13.33
N ALA A 166 -8.96 8.99 12.81
CA ALA A 166 -8.15 10.18 12.63
C ALA A 166 -7.59 10.71 13.97
N PRO A 167 -6.33 11.20 14.01
CA PRO A 167 -5.74 11.78 15.22
C PRO A 167 -6.60 12.89 15.84
N GLN A 168 -7.33 13.65 15.02
CA GLN A 168 -8.24 14.71 15.47
C GLN A 168 -9.46 14.16 16.22
N ASP A 169 -10.02 13.04 15.75
CA ASP A 169 -11.16 12.38 16.41
C ASP A 169 -10.71 11.76 17.72
N LEU A 170 -9.57 11.05 17.72
CA LEU A 170 -9.02 10.43 18.92
C LEU A 170 -8.61 11.46 19.98
N GLN A 171 -8.29 12.69 19.62
CA GLN A 171 -7.96 13.77 20.56
C GLN A 171 -9.16 14.66 20.91
N ASN A 172 -10.32 14.41 20.31
CA ASN A 172 -11.52 15.19 20.58
C ASN A 172 -11.98 14.98 22.03
N GLY A 173 -12.23 16.07 22.77
CA GLY A 173 -12.70 15.99 24.16
C GLY A 173 -14.09 15.35 24.34
N SER A 174 -14.80 15.12 23.22
CA SER A 174 -16.08 14.40 23.17
C SER A 174 -15.94 12.96 22.68
N PHE A 175 -14.74 12.46 22.42
CA PHE A 175 -14.49 11.06 22.10
C PHE A 175 -14.35 10.24 23.38
N PHE A 176 -15.02 9.10 23.44
CA PHE A 176 -14.98 8.19 24.58
C PHE A 176 -14.29 6.90 24.15
N THR A 177 -13.16 6.55 24.78
CA THR A 177 -12.37 5.35 24.43
C THR A 177 -13.13 4.04 24.57
N SER A 178 -14.16 3.99 25.43
CA SER A 178 -15.06 2.83 25.53
C SER A 178 -15.81 2.54 24.24
N LEU A 179 -15.97 3.52 23.34
CA LEU A 179 -16.64 3.34 22.06
C LEU A 179 -15.96 2.27 21.21
N ILE A 180 -14.63 2.24 21.22
CA ILE A 180 -13.82 1.28 20.44
C ILE A 180 -14.17 -0.16 20.88
N THR A 181 -14.12 -0.42 22.19
CA THR A 181 -14.48 -1.73 22.74
C THR A 181 -15.95 -2.08 22.54
N ASP A 182 -16.86 -1.11 22.70
CA ASP A 182 -18.29 -1.35 22.53
C ASP A 182 -18.63 -1.68 21.07
N ASN A 183 -18.02 -0.97 20.12
CA ASN A 183 -18.22 -1.20 18.68
C ASN A 183 -17.85 -2.64 18.29
N ALA A 184 -16.65 -3.10 18.68
CA ALA A 184 -16.22 -4.48 18.47
C ALA A 184 -17.17 -5.50 19.12
N HIS A 185 -17.55 -5.31 20.40
CA HIS A 185 -18.48 -6.22 21.07
C HIS A 185 -19.87 -6.28 20.41
N TRP A 186 -20.36 -5.15 19.90
CA TRP A 186 -21.66 -5.10 19.23
C TRP A 186 -21.65 -5.86 17.90
N LEU A 187 -20.54 -5.88 17.16
CA LEU A 187 -20.42 -6.69 15.93
C LEU A 187 -20.76 -8.16 16.19
N TYR A 188 -20.12 -8.78 17.18
CA TYR A 188 -20.33 -10.21 17.52
C TYR A 188 -21.68 -10.46 18.21
N SER A 189 -22.20 -9.48 18.94
CA SER A 189 -23.54 -9.61 19.52
C SER A 189 -24.62 -9.63 18.43
N ILE A 190 -24.44 -8.83 17.39
CA ILE A 190 -25.34 -8.73 16.24
C ILE A 190 -25.20 -9.93 15.32
N ASP A 191 -23.98 -10.41 15.09
CA ASP A 191 -23.69 -11.65 14.37
C ASP A 191 -24.54 -12.82 14.89
N ALA A 192 -24.66 -12.95 16.22
CA ALA A 192 -25.49 -13.98 16.85
C ALA A 192 -27.01 -13.84 16.60
N ASP A 193 -27.48 -12.67 16.16
CA ASP A 193 -28.89 -12.34 15.96
C ASP A 193 -29.33 -12.36 14.48
N VAL A 194 -28.41 -12.50 13.52
CA VAL A 194 -28.70 -12.52 12.08
C VAL A 194 -28.42 -13.88 11.45
N ASP A 195 -29.28 -14.32 10.51
CA ASP A 195 -29.18 -15.66 9.88
C ASP A 195 -28.45 -15.67 8.52
N TYR A 196 -28.12 -14.49 7.97
CA TYR A 196 -27.51 -14.33 6.64
C TYR A 196 -26.01 -14.03 6.65
N ALA A 197 -25.44 -13.71 7.82
CA ALA A 197 -24.03 -13.39 8.01
C ALA A 197 -23.45 -14.24 9.14
N GLU A 198 -22.14 -14.48 9.11
CA GLU A 198 -21.34 -15.14 10.15
C GLU A 198 -19.99 -14.41 10.21
N ILE A 199 -19.61 -13.81 11.35
CA ILE A 199 -18.24 -13.33 11.56
C ILE A 199 -17.33 -14.55 11.75
N VAL A 200 -16.22 -14.58 11.01
CA VAL A 200 -15.25 -15.68 11.01
C VAL A 200 -13.86 -15.16 11.32
N ASP A 201 -13.22 -15.79 12.31
CA ASP A 201 -11.91 -15.39 12.83
C ASP A 201 -10.81 -16.33 12.32
N TYR A 202 -9.70 -15.74 11.86
CA TYR A 202 -8.51 -16.45 11.41
C TYR A 202 -7.32 -16.09 12.31
N GLY A 203 -6.86 -17.06 13.11
CA GLY A 203 -5.78 -16.83 14.07
C GLY A 203 -6.27 -16.26 15.41
N SER A 204 -5.37 -15.68 16.20
CA SER A 204 -5.68 -15.03 17.48
C SER A 204 -4.50 -14.18 17.95
N ALA A 205 -4.76 -13.16 18.76
CA ALA A 205 -3.73 -12.37 19.40
C ALA A 205 -2.82 -13.21 20.31
N ALA A 206 -3.38 -14.25 20.94
CA ALA A 206 -2.60 -15.18 21.76
C ALA A 206 -1.55 -15.99 20.96
N ALA A 207 -1.83 -16.27 19.68
CA ALA A 207 -0.88 -16.96 18.79
C ALA A 207 0.10 -15.99 18.10
N GLY A 208 -0.27 -14.72 17.98
CA GLY A 208 0.47 -13.71 17.24
C GLY A 208 0.40 -13.90 15.72
N GLY A 209 1.11 -13.05 14.98
CA GLY A 209 1.17 -13.08 13.51
C GLY A 209 0.00 -12.34 12.85
N ASP A 210 -0.35 -12.78 11.65
CA ASP A 210 -1.29 -12.08 10.74
C ASP A 210 -2.74 -12.53 10.94
N TYR A 211 -3.25 -12.40 12.16
CA TYR A 211 -4.63 -12.78 12.48
C TYR A 211 -5.64 -11.71 12.04
N TYR A 212 -6.84 -12.13 11.64
CA TYR A 212 -7.89 -11.21 11.19
C TYR A 212 -9.28 -11.87 11.21
N SER A 213 -10.31 -11.04 11.29
CA SER A 213 -11.71 -11.41 11.09
C SER A 213 -12.28 -10.94 9.75
N THR A 214 -13.36 -11.58 9.30
CA THR A 214 -14.20 -11.10 8.18
C THR A 214 -15.62 -11.65 8.31
N ILE A 215 -16.52 -11.32 7.38
CA ILE A 215 -17.88 -11.87 7.33
C ILE A 215 -18.03 -12.87 6.20
N ARG A 216 -18.67 -13.99 6.51
CA ARG A 216 -19.21 -14.94 5.56
C ARG A 216 -20.72 -14.74 5.38
N TYR A 217 -21.15 -14.41 4.18
CA TYR A 217 -22.55 -14.25 3.82
C TYR A 217 -23.15 -15.51 3.20
N ARG A 218 -24.45 -15.70 3.46
CA ARG A 218 -25.33 -16.52 2.62
C ARG A 218 -25.92 -15.63 1.52
N VAL A 219 -25.72 -16.04 0.27
CA VAL A 219 -26.22 -15.33 -0.92
C VAL A 219 -27.02 -16.29 -1.79
N GLU A 220 -27.79 -15.74 -2.74
CA GLU A 220 -28.52 -16.52 -3.73
C GLU A 220 -27.93 -16.25 -5.12
N GLU A 221 -27.45 -17.30 -5.78
CA GLU A 221 -26.93 -17.26 -7.16
C GLU A 221 -27.81 -18.13 -8.04
N ASP A 222 -28.49 -17.53 -9.03
CA ASP A 222 -29.40 -18.25 -9.94
C ASP A 222 -30.44 -19.13 -9.22
N GLY A 223 -30.91 -18.70 -8.05
CA GLY A 223 -31.86 -19.44 -7.21
C GLY A 223 -31.22 -20.55 -6.35
N VAL A 224 -29.89 -20.64 -6.32
CA VAL A 224 -29.12 -21.63 -5.55
C VAL A 224 -28.46 -20.92 -4.35
N PRO A 225 -28.59 -21.46 -3.13
CA PRO A 225 -27.84 -20.96 -1.97
C PRO A 225 -26.34 -21.11 -2.19
N ALA A 226 -25.61 -20.01 -2.04
CA ALA A 226 -24.16 -19.97 -2.05
C ALA A 226 -23.64 -19.24 -0.81
N THR A 227 -22.33 -19.36 -0.60
CA THR A 227 -21.63 -18.72 0.50
C THR A 227 -20.49 -17.91 -0.06
N TYR A 228 -20.39 -16.67 0.40
CA TYR A 228 -19.38 -15.73 -0.04
C TYR A 228 -18.68 -15.15 1.18
N GLU A 229 -17.35 -15.17 1.18
CA GLU A 229 -16.56 -14.54 2.23
C GLU A 229 -16.13 -13.16 1.76
N LEU A 230 -16.41 -12.16 2.59
CA LEU A 230 -16.10 -10.77 2.32
C LEU A 230 -14.58 -10.55 2.35
N PRO A 231 -14.01 -9.72 1.46
CA PRO A 231 -12.61 -9.35 1.57
C PRO A 231 -12.36 -8.64 2.91
N ARG A 232 -11.25 -8.99 3.58
CA ARG A 232 -10.84 -8.42 4.88
C ARG A 232 -10.99 -6.90 4.90
N ASP A 233 -10.39 -6.21 3.94
CA ASP A 233 -10.38 -4.74 3.95
C ASP A 233 -11.79 -4.16 3.80
N ILE A 234 -12.71 -4.84 3.12
CA ILE A 234 -14.11 -4.40 3.03
C ILE A 234 -14.85 -4.56 4.37
N TYR A 235 -14.58 -5.65 5.10
CA TYR A 235 -15.11 -5.85 6.45
C TYR A 235 -14.67 -4.72 7.38
N TYR A 236 -13.36 -4.46 7.44
CA TYR A 236 -12.80 -3.48 8.35
C TYR A 236 -13.23 -2.04 8.04
N TRP A 237 -13.10 -1.59 6.79
CA TRP A 237 -13.41 -0.21 6.43
C TRP A 237 -14.91 0.11 6.44
N TYR A 238 -15.76 -0.85 6.07
CA TYR A 238 -17.16 -0.57 5.77
C TYR A 238 -18.16 -1.33 6.64
N VAL A 239 -17.68 -2.13 7.62
CA VAL A 239 -18.50 -2.70 8.68
C VAL A 239 -17.95 -2.36 10.06
N VAL A 240 -16.65 -2.58 10.30
CA VAL A 240 -16.01 -2.34 11.62
C VAL A 240 -15.90 -0.85 11.91
N HIS A 241 -15.34 -0.05 11.01
CA HIS A 241 -15.03 1.36 11.27
C HIS A 241 -16.22 2.14 11.88
N PRO A 242 -16.04 2.80 13.05
CA PRO A 242 -17.16 3.34 13.85
C PRO A 242 -17.71 4.67 13.33
N ARG A 243 -17.01 5.28 12.36
CA ARG A 243 -17.46 6.43 11.55
C ARG A 243 -17.78 5.97 10.14
N GLY A 244 -18.87 6.44 9.57
CA GLY A 244 -19.27 6.07 8.21
C GLY A 244 -19.52 7.22 7.26
N SER A 245 -19.80 8.43 7.73
CA SER A 245 -19.90 9.63 6.91
C SER A 245 -19.15 10.82 7.56
N ASP A 246 -19.80 11.98 7.72
CA ASP A 246 -19.21 13.19 8.29
C ASP A 246 -19.44 13.33 9.81
N GLU A 247 -20.08 12.35 10.45
CA GLU A 247 -20.38 12.33 11.87
C GLU A 247 -19.15 12.10 12.76
N LEU A 248 -19.18 12.62 13.98
CA LEU A 248 -18.16 12.29 15.00
C LEU A 248 -18.41 10.87 15.53
N PRO A 249 -17.40 9.97 15.60
CA PRO A 249 -17.55 8.65 16.19
C PRO A 249 -17.59 8.79 17.72
N THR A 250 -18.80 8.92 18.26
CA THR A 250 -19.03 9.09 19.70
C THR A 250 -20.42 8.59 20.11
N TYR A 251 -20.70 8.64 21.41
CA TYR A 251 -22.04 8.47 21.95
C TYR A 251 -22.81 9.79 21.93
N ILE A 252 -24.05 9.75 21.47
CA ILE A 252 -24.92 10.91 21.29
C ILE A 252 -26.11 10.85 22.25
N ASP A 253 -26.44 11.97 22.89
CA ASP A 253 -27.73 12.12 23.59
C ASP A 253 -28.86 12.23 22.55
N PRO A 254 -29.70 11.19 22.39
CA PRO A 254 -30.76 11.22 21.39
C PRO A 254 -31.79 12.32 21.70
N ALA A 255 -32.00 12.66 22.97
CA ALA A 255 -33.04 13.60 23.39
C ALA A 255 -32.61 15.08 23.26
N ALA A 256 -31.37 15.34 22.87
CA ALA A 256 -30.91 16.69 22.60
C ALA A 256 -31.72 17.33 21.46
N PRO A 257 -31.92 18.67 21.48
CA PRO A 257 -32.61 19.37 20.40
C PRO A 257 -31.98 19.05 19.05
N CYS A 258 -32.79 18.74 18.02
CA CYS A 258 -32.26 18.40 16.71
C CYS A 258 -31.32 19.48 16.14
N SER A 259 -31.62 20.75 16.40
CA SER A 259 -30.79 21.90 15.97
C SER A 259 -29.35 21.88 16.52
N SER A 260 -29.02 20.99 17.46
CA SER A 260 -27.63 20.77 17.90
C SER A 260 -26.81 19.93 16.92
N GLY A 261 -27.42 19.27 15.95
CA GLY A 261 -26.76 18.34 15.02
C GLY A 261 -26.34 17.00 15.63
N GLY A 262 -26.56 16.83 16.95
CA GLY A 262 -26.15 15.68 17.76
C GLY A 262 -25.21 16.10 18.88
N THR A 263 -25.68 16.01 20.12
CA THR A 263 -24.92 16.41 21.30
C THR A 263 -24.19 15.21 21.90
N PRO A 264 -22.84 15.21 21.98
CA PRO A 264 -22.11 14.14 22.62
C PRO A 264 -22.47 13.99 24.10
N ALA A 265 -22.64 12.76 24.57
CA ALA A 265 -22.90 12.45 25.97
C ALA A 265 -22.34 11.08 26.33
N ALA A 266 -21.75 10.92 27.51
CA ALA A 266 -21.30 9.61 27.96
C ALA A 266 -22.48 8.65 28.20
N PRO A 267 -22.28 7.33 28.08
CA PRO A 267 -23.22 6.34 28.59
C PRO A 267 -23.52 6.55 30.10
N PRO A 268 -24.73 6.24 30.59
CA PRO A 268 -25.84 5.61 29.87
C PRO A 268 -26.80 6.60 29.21
N THR A 269 -26.50 7.92 29.20
CA THR A 269 -27.33 8.90 28.48
C THR A 269 -27.07 8.81 26.99
N GLY A 270 -25.79 8.83 26.62
CA GLY A 270 -25.37 8.68 25.23
C GLY A 270 -25.65 7.29 24.67
N ARG A 271 -25.86 7.25 23.36
CA ARG A 271 -26.09 6.05 22.55
C ARG A 271 -25.12 6.03 21.38
N PHE A 272 -24.62 4.84 21.07
CA PHE A 272 -23.89 4.62 19.84
C PHE A 272 -24.87 4.15 18.76
N TRP A 273 -24.64 4.48 17.50
CA TRP A 273 -25.62 4.18 16.46
C TRP A 273 -25.78 2.66 16.25
N ARG A 274 -24.73 1.85 16.44
CA ARG A 274 -24.77 0.42 16.12
C ARG A 274 -25.80 -0.33 16.96
N ASP A 275 -25.73 -0.22 18.28
CA ASP A 275 -26.69 -0.89 19.17
C ASP A 275 -28.05 -0.21 19.15
N TRP A 276 -28.05 1.12 19.11
CA TRP A 276 -29.28 1.93 19.15
C TRP A 276 -30.22 1.65 17.99
N LEU A 277 -29.68 1.56 16.77
CA LEU A 277 -30.50 1.31 15.58
C LEU A 277 -30.89 -0.17 15.47
N PHE A 278 -30.01 -1.09 15.84
CA PHE A 278 -30.25 -2.53 15.68
C PHE A 278 -31.28 -3.08 16.68
N TYR A 279 -31.08 -2.85 17.97
CA TYR A 279 -31.93 -3.40 19.05
C TYR A 279 -33.20 -2.59 19.30
N GLY A 280 -33.32 -1.44 18.64
CA GLY A 280 -34.49 -0.59 18.71
C GLY A 280 -34.42 0.43 19.84
N ALA A 281 -34.98 1.59 19.55
CA ALA A 281 -34.93 2.76 20.40
C ALA A 281 -36.32 3.29 20.74
N THR A 282 -36.46 3.92 21.90
CA THR A 282 -37.56 4.86 22.15
C THR A 282 -37.16 6.20 21.54
N ASN A 283 -37.71 6.53 20.37
CA ASN A 283 -37.53 7.84 19.74
C ASN A 283 -38.25 8.97 20.51
N SER A 284 -38.18 10.22 20.01
CA SER A 284 -38.83 11.40 20.61
C SER A 284 -40.32 11.25 20.86
N GLN A 285 -40.99 10.38 20.11
CA GLN A 285 -42.44 10.19 20.13
C GLN A 285 -42.85 8.96 20.96
N GLY A 286 -41.98 8.47 21.86
CA GLY A 286 -42.29 7.33 22.73
C GLY A 286 -42.32 5.99 22.00
N GLY A 287 -41.50 5.85 20.96
CA GLY A 287 -41.45 4.65 20.12
C GLY A 287 -42.51 4.64 19.01
N GLN A 288 -42.98 5.81 18.58
CA GLN A 288 -43.94 5.94 17.48
C GLN A 288 -43.30 6.62 16.26
N CYS A 289 -43.57 6.11 15.07
CA CYS A 289 -43.04 6.57 13.79
C CYS A 289 -44.16 6.93 12.82
N ASP A 290 -43.84 7.79 11.86
CA ASP A 290 -44.64 8.08 10.65
C ASP A 290 -44.35 6.97 9.63
N ASN A 291 -45.09 5.86 9.73
CA ASN A 291 -44.76 4.64 8.99
C ASN A 291 -45.15 4.71 7.51
N ASP A 292 -46.06 5.62 7.14
CA ASP A 292 -46.56 5.79 5.77
C ASP A 292 -46.01 7.05 5.06
N ARG A 293 -45.30 7.90 5.81
CA ARG A 293 -44.60 9.12 5.36
C ARG A 293 -45.55 10.24 4.94
N ASP A 294 -46.75 10.28 5.51
CA ASP A 294 -47.72 11.35 5.26
C ASP A 294 -47.49 12.62 6.11
N GLY A 295 -46.58 12.52 7.10
CA GLY A 295 -46.23 13.56 8.06
C GLY A 295 -46.93 13.42 9.41
N ALA A 296 -47.75 12.38 9.61
CA ALA A 296 -48.43 12.06 10.85
C ALA A 296 -47.78 10.85 11.54
N ILE A 297 -47.67 10.92 12.87
CA ILE A 297 -47.23 9.77 13.67
C ILE A 297 -48.41 8.81 13.82
N ASP A 298 -48.31 7.62 13.24
CA ASP A 298 -49.46 6.72 13.06
C ASP A 298 -49.21 5.25 13.49
N GLY A 299 -48.01 4.90 13.96
CA GLY A 299 -47.73 3.54 14.44
C GLY A 299 -46.46 3.39 15.26
N PRO A 300 -46.18 2.20 15.83
CA PRO A 300 -44.93 1.92 16.51
C PRO A 300 -43.76 1.95 15.52
N CYS A 301 -42.59 2.38 15.99
CA CYS A 301 -41.36 2.32 15.19
C CYS A 301 -40.92 0.88 14.93
N PRO A 302 -40.38 0.59 13.74
CA PRO A 302 -39.83 -0.72 13.44
C PRO A 302 -38.52 -0.95 14.21
N VAL A 303 -38.33 -2.18 14.71
CA VAL A 303 -37.06 -2.64 15.31
C VAL A 303 -36.31 -3.46 14.27
N LEU A 304 -35.06 -3.08 13.97
CA LEU A 304 -34.30 -3.65 12.87
C LEU A 304 -34.01 -5.14 13.08
N ARG A 305 -33.53 -5.52 14.28
CA ARG A 305 -33.33 -6.93 14.66
C ARG A 305 -34.58 -7.78 14.39
N ASP A 306 -35.74 -7.30 14.83
CA ASP A 306 -37.00 -8.05 14.72
C ASP A 306 -37.45 -8.19 13.25
N MET A 307 -37.13 -7.23 12.39
CA MET A 307 -37.41 -7.30 10.94
C MET A 307 -36.43 -8.22 10.19
N LEU A 308 -35.19 -8.34 10.66
CA LEU A 308 -34.16 -9.22 10.08
C LEU A 308 -34.28 -10.67 10.56
N ALA A 309 -35.01 -10.92 11.64
CA ALA A 309 -35.21 -12.27 12.18
C ALA A 309 -35.76 -13.24 11.11
N GLY A 310 -35.04 -14.35 10.88
CA GLY A 310 -35.40 -15.36 9.89
C GLY A 310 -35.04 -15.01 8.44
N VAL A 311 -34.35 -13.89 8.19
CA VAL A 311 -33.82 -13.55 6.87
C VAL A 311 -32.51 -14.30 6.65
N THR A 312 -32.50 -15.26 5.72
CA THR A 312 -31.37 -16.19 5.57
C THR A 312 -30.39 -15.84 4.45
N VAL A 313 -30.64 -14.77 3.69
CA VAL A 313 -29.78 -14.33 2.57
C VAL A 313 -29.57 -12.82 2.61
N LEU A 314 -28.35 -12.38 2.26
CA LEU A 314 -27.97 -10.96 2.22
C LEU A 314 -28.80 -10.19 1.17
N TRP A 315 -28.81 -10.68 -0.07
CA TRP A 315 -29.46 -10.03 -1.19
C TRP A 315 -29.87 -11.07 -2.24
N LYS A 316 -30.97 -10.81 -2.96
CA LYS A 316 -31.52 -11.70 -4.01
C LYS A 316 -31.44 -11.12 -5.41
N GLY A 317 -30.72 -10.02 -5.61
CA GLY A 317 -30.56 -9.42 -6.94
C GLY A 317 -31.83 -8.78 -7.50
N LEU A 318 -32.86 -8.52 -6.67
CA LEU A 318 -34.11 -7.92 -7.16
C LEU A 318 -33.97 -6.39 -7.18
N ARG A 319 -34.18 -5.80 -8.37
CA ARG A 319 -34.16 -4.35 -8.57
C ARG A 319 -35.40 -3.69 -7.97
N ASP A 320 -35.19 -2.63 -7.19
CA ASP A 320 -36.23 -1.79 -6.56
C ASP A 320 -37.27 -2.57 -5.72
N VAL A 321 -36.85 -3.66 -5.06
CA VAL A 321 -37.73 -4.45 -4.17
C VAL A 321 -37.27 -4.32 -2.72
N SER A 322 -38.07 -3.66 -1.88
CA SER A 322 -37.91 -3.65 -0.42
C SER A 322 -38.53 -4.88 0.25
N GLY A 323 -38.19 -5.08 1.52
CA GLY A 323 -38.67 -6.16 2.38
C GLY A 323 -37.93 -7.49 2.20
N ALA A 324 -38.33 -8.47 3.00
CA ALA A 324 -37.68 -9.79 3.07
C ALA A 324 -37.70 -10.58 1.75
N ALA A 325 -38.53 -10.18 0.78
CA ALA A 325 -38.52 -10.75 -0.56
C ALA A 325 -37.17 -10.56 -1.28
N ASN A 326 -36.36 -9.58 -0.87
CA ASN A 326 -35.06 -9.26 -1.46
C ASN A 326 -33.88 -9.47 -0.48
N GLY A 327 -34.08 -10.26 0.58
CA GLY A 327 -33.04 -10.50 1.59
C GLY A 327 -32.86 -9.34 2.57
N ALA A 328 -31.73 -9.31 3.27
CA ALA A 328 -31.40 -8.33 4.29
C ALA A 328 -31.35 -6.90 3.73
N VAL A 329 -30.79 -6.69 2.53
CA VAL A 329 -30.78 -5.37 1.85
C VAL A 329 -32.21 -4.83 1.67
N GLY A 330 -33.14 -5.68 1.23
CA GLY A 330 -34.54 -5.31 1.11
C GLY A 330 -35.17 -4.95 2.46
N VAL A 331 -34.88 -5.71 3.51
CA VAL A 331 -35.38 -5.45 4.87
C VAL A 331 -34.85 -4.13 5.43
N VAL A 332 -33.56 -3.84 5.29
CA VAL A 332 -32.99 -2.55 5.74
C VAL A 332 -33.62 -1.40 4.95
N THR A 333 -33.83 -1.56 3.64
CA THR A 333 -34.55 -0.57 2.81
C THR A 333 -35.94 -0.26 3.39
N GLU A 334 -36.70 -1.30 3.73
CA GLU A 334 -38.03 -1.14 4.32
C GLU A 334 -37.97 -0.53 5.72
N TRP A 335 -36.98 -0.91 6.53
CA TRP A 335 -36.80 -0.38 7.88
C TRP A 335 -36.50 1.12 7.85
N VAL A 336 -35.57 1.58 6.99
CA VAL A 336 -35.24 3.01 6.85
C VAL A 336 -36.49 3.80 6.44
N ARG A 337 -37.23 3.32 5.43
CA ARG A 337 -38.46 3.96 4.92
C ARG A 337 -39.57 4.08 5.95
N ARG A 338 -39.61 3.19 6.94
CA ARG A 338 -40.58 3.19 8.03
C ARG A 338 -40.08 3.93 9.28
N SER A 339 -38.78 4.19 9.36
CA SER A 339 -38.14 4.88 10.48
C SER A 339 -38.03 6.38 10.25
N LEU A 340 -37.68 6.79 9.03
CA LEU A 340 -37.76 8.18 8.60
C LEU A 340 -39.18 8.50 8.15
N GLY A 341 -39.72 9.60 8.67
CA GLY A 341 -41.04 10.07 8.30
C GLY A 341 -41.05 10.73 6.92
N LYS A 342 -42.02 11.62 6.71
CA LYS A 342 -42.09 12.44 5.51
C LYS A 342 -40.77 13.16 5.20
N PHE A 343 -40.27 12.98 3.97
CA PHE A 343 -39.10 13.68 3.44
C PHE A 343 -39.24 15.20 3.55
N GLY A 344 -38.21 15.86 4.08
CA GLY A 344 -38.15 17.30 4.22
C GLY A 344 -37.30 17.74 5.41
N ASP A 345 -37.21 19.05 5.59
CA ASP A 345 -36.63 19.68 6.79
C ASP A 345 -37.78 20.19 7.66
N ARG A 346 -38.26 19.35 8.59
CA ARG A 346 -39.26 19.78 9.57
C ARG A 346 -38.56 20.59 10.66
N ASP A 347 -39.11 21.76 10.95
CA ASP A 347 -38.66 22.61 12.06
C ASP A 347 -37.17 23.05 12.01
N GLY A 348 -36.46 22.95 10.87
CA GLY A 348 -35.07 23.37 10.71
C GLY A 348 -34.04 22.32 11.18
N CYS A 349 -34.43 21.05 11.20
CA CYS A 349 -33.66 19.90 11.65
C CYS A 349 -32.76 19.36 10.51
N ARG A 350 -31.44 19.52 10.65
CA ARG A 350 -30.42 19.02 9.70
C ARG A 350 -29.28 18.25 10.42
N PRO A 351 -29.58 17.15 11.14
CA PRO A 351 -28.59 16.43 11.92
C PRO A 351 -27.76 15.47 11.08
N ILE A 352 -26.45 15.37 11.34
CA ILE A 352 -25.56 14.38 10.69
C ILE A 352 -25.41 13.09 11.50
N GLN A 353 -25.76 13.14 12.79
CA GLN A 353 -25.59 12.00 13.70
C GLN A 353 -26.74 10.98 13.54
N PRO A 354 -26.48 9.69 13.19
CA PRO A 354 -27.53 8.70 12.96
C PRO A 354 -28.48 8.48 14.15
N VAL A 355 -27.96 8.58 15.37
CA VAL A 355 -28.75 8.51 16.62
C VAL A 355 -29.79 9.64 16.66
N THR A 356 -29.38 10.86 16.31
CA THR A 356 -30.26 12.05 16.28
C THR A 356 -31.25 11.93 15.13
N ILE A 357 -30.80 11.53 13.95
CA ILE A 357 -31.65 11.33 12.76
C ILE A 357 -32.79 10.35 13.10
N TYR A 358 -32.49 9.19 13.68
CA TYR A 358 -33.50 8.21 14.06
C TYR A 358 -34.47 8.73 15.15
N TYR A 359 -33.96 9.48 16.13
CA TYR A 359 -34.79 9.98 17.23
C TYR A 359 -35.80 11.04 16.79
N TRP A 360 -35.42 11.89 15.83
CA TRP A 360 -36.25 12.99 15.32
C TRP A 360 -37.04 12.63 14.05
N MET A 361 -36.61 11.59 13.32
CA MET A 361 -37.26 11.03 12.12
C MET A 361 -37.43 12.03 10.98
N ASP A 362 -36.39 12.86 10.76
CA ASP A 362 -36.47 14.03 9.91
C ASP A 362 -35.19 14.19 9.08
N GLY A 363 -35.33 14.78 7.89
CA GLY A 363 -34.21 15.05 6.98
C GLY A 363 -34.48 14.83 5.50
N ASN A 364 -33.46 15.16 4.71
CA ASN A 364 -33.41 15.04 3.24
C ASN A 364 -32.39 13.95 2.84
N CYS A 365 -31.90 13.99 1.60
CA CYS A 365 -30.96 12.98 1.07
C CYS A 365 -29.78 12.67 2.00
N GLY A 366 -29.17 13.69 2.64
CA GLY A 366 -28.07 13.52 3.59
C GLY A 366 -28.43 12.58 4.75
N GLU A 367 -29.47 12.94 5.50
CA GLU A 367 -29.91 12.18 6.68
C GLU A 367 -30.43 10.78 6.31
N TRP A 368 -31.07 10.65 5.14
CA TRP A 368 -31.44 9.34 4.60
C TRP A 368 -30.20 8.50 4.28
N GLY A 369 -29.16 9.11 3.71
CA GLY A 369 -27.88 8.47 3.43
C GLY A 369 -27.15 8.01 4.69
N ASP A 370 -27.04 8.89 5.69
CA ASP A 370 -26.37 8.63 6.96
C ASP A 370 -27.08 7.54 7.77
N LEU A 371 -28.42 7.60 7.84
CA LEU A 371 -29.19 6.58 8.54
C LEU A 371 -29.13 5.23 7.83
N THR A 372 -29.18 5.22 6.49
CA THR A 372 -29.06 3.99 5.71
C THR A 372 -27.70 3.35 5.94
N MET A 373 -26.62 4.13 5.87
CA MET A 373 -25.27 3.66 6.15
C MET A 373 -25.18 3.06 7.55
N ALA A 374 -25.61 3.79 8.58
CA ALA A 374 -25.49 3.33 9.96
C ALA A 374 -26.35 2.07 10.23
N ALA A 375 -27.58 2.02 9.70
CA ALA A 375 -28.47 0.87 9.84
C ALA A 375 -27.92 -0.36 9.11
N ALA A 376 -27.36 -0.18 7.91
CA ALA A 376 -26.78 -1.26 7.13
C ALA A 376 -25.51 -1.82 7.79
N ARG A 377 -24.60 -0.95 8.24
CA ARG A 377 -23.40 -1.39 8.98
C ARG A 377 -23.75 -2.04 10.31
N ALA A 378 -24.80 -1.55 10.99
CA ALA A 378 -25.35 -2.21 12.18
C ALA A 378 -25.98 -3.57 11.86
N ALA A 379 -26.43 -3.79 10.63
CA ALA A 379 -26.88 -5.09 10.14
C ALA A 379 -25.75 -5.91 9.49
N LEU A 380 -24.47 -5.59 9.74
CA LEU A 380 -23.34 -6.27 9.12
C LEU A 380 -23.39 -6.27 7.57
N ILE A 381 -23.84 -5.17 6.96
CA ILE A 381 -23.84 -4.97 5.50
C ILE A 381 -22.85 -3.85 5.15
N PRO A 382 -21.78 -4.13 4.38
CA PRO A 382 -20.77 -3.12 4.08
C PRO A 382 -21.37 -2.04 3.20
N THR A 383 -21.33 -0.79 3.68
CA THR A 383 -22.07 0.32 3.07
C THR A 383 -21.27 1.61 3.08
N ILE A 384 -21.35 2.36 1.98
CA ILE A 384 -20.77 3.70 1.82
C ILE A 384 -21.84 4.73 1.47
N VAL A 385 -21.51 6.00 1.66
CA VAL A 385 -22.29 7.15 1.15
C VAL A 385 -21.61 7.62 -0.13
N ILE A 386 -22.42 7.89 -1.15
CA ILE A 386 -22.03 8.52 -2.40
C ILE A 386 -22.56 9.95 -2.40
N ASP A 387 -21.70 10.91 -2.72
CA ASP A 387 -22.09 12.30 -2.87
C ASP A 387 -21.77 12.83 -4.27
N ALA A 388 -22.76 13.51 -4.84
CA ALA A 388 -22.66 14.29 -6.05
C ALA A 388 -22.81 15.78 -5.69
N ALA A 389 -21.82 16.32 -4.98
CA ALA A 389 -21.81 17.67 -4.39
C ALA A 389 -22.36 18.79 -5.30
N VAL A 390 -21.98 18.80 -6.58
CA VAL A 390 -22.41 19.87 -7.51
C VAL A 390 -23.84 19.68 -8.05
N ASN A 391 -24.38 18.47 -7.91
CA ASN A 391 -25.74 18.07 -8.25
C ASN A 391 -26.69 18.10 -7.04
N ASP A 392 -26.19 18.46 -5.84
CA ASP A 392 -26.95 18.55 -4.58
C ASP A 392 -27.70 17.25 -4.24
N HIS A 393 -27.00 16.11 -4.35
CA HIS A 393 -27.58 14.81 -4.04
C HIS A 393 -26.57 13.82 -3.49
N CYS A 394 -27.05 12.94 -2.62
CA CYS A 394 -26.28 11.83 -2.06
C CYS A 394 -27.18 10.61 -1.86
N TRP A 395 -26.57 9.43 -1.88
CA TRP A 395 -27.23 8.13 -1.72
C TRP A 395 -26.20 7.12 -1.17
N ASN A 396 -26.47 5.82 -1.24
CA ASN A 396 -25.58 4.79 -0.73
C ASN A 396 -25.18 3.76 -1.78
N GLU A 397 -24.15 3.00 -1.46
CA GLU A 397 -23.88 1.71 -2.10
C GLU A 397 -23.64 0.65 -1.03
N PHE A 398 -24.10 -0.58 -1.29
CA PHE A 398 -23.70 -1.75 -0.50
C PHE A 398 -22.76 -2.65 -1.29
N TYR A 399 -21.89 -3.39 -0.59
CA TYR A 399 -20.96 -4.31 -1.23
C TYR A 399 -21.51 -5.75 -1.27
N GLU A 400 -21.61 -6.30 -2.48
CA GLU A 400 -21.90 -7.71 -2.75
C GLU A 400 -21.05 -8.14 -3.96
N ARG A 401 -19.77 -8.46 -3.73
CA ARG A 401 -18.69 -8.70 -4.74
C ARG A 401 -18.35 -7.52 -5.66
N ARG A 402 -19.22 -6.53 -5.70
CA ARG A 402 -19.07 -5.19 -6.28
C ARG A 402 -19.87 -4.22 -5.42
N TRP A 403 -19.58 -2.94 -5.57
CA TRP A 403 -20.51 -1.92 -5.08
C TRP A 403 -21.79 -1.92 -5.91
N VAL A 404 -22.92 -1.78 -5.23
CA VAL A 404 -24.26 -1.80 -5.79
C VAL A 404 -25.01 -0.57 -5.30
N GLN A 405 -25.50 0.23 -6.25
CA GLN A 405 -26.33 1.41 -5.97
C GLN A 405 -27.50 1.09 -5.03
N TRP A 406 -27.72 1.98 -4.06
CA TRP A 406 -28.78 1.84 -3.07
C TRP A 406 -29.30 3.18 -2.55
N GLU A 407 -30.60 3.43 -2.69
CA GLU A 407 -31.24 4.65 -2.19
C GLU A 407 -32.64 4.34 -1.64
N PRO A 408 -32.79 4.15 -0.32
CA PRO A 408 -34.08 3.84 0.29
C PRO A 408 -35.17 4.90 0.10
N THR A 409 -34.83 6.18 -0.08
CA THR A 409 -35.78 7.28 -0.29
C THR A 409 -36.72 6.99 -1.46
N ASN A 410 -36.14 6.68 -2.62
CA ASN A 410 -36.85 6.34 -3.86
C ASN A 410 -37.11 4.83 -4.01
N ASN A 411 -36.65 4.01 -3.06
CA ASN A 411 -36.65 2.56 -3.14
C ASN A 411 -35.82 2.04 -4.33
N PHE A 412 -34.72 2.75 -4.65
CA PHE A 412 -33.80 2.32 -5.69
C PHE A 412 -32.82 1.30 -5.13
N ILE A 413 -32.73 0.15 -5.78
CA ILE A 413 -31.77 -0.93 -5.47
C ILE A 413 -31.25 -1.45 -6.80
N ASP A 414 -29.96 -1.34 -7.06
CA ASP A 414 -29.32 -1.70 -8.34
C ASP A 414 -29.95 -0.98 -9.55
N HIS A 415 -30.19 0.33 -9.37
CA HIS A 415 -30.79 1.21 -10.37
C HIS A 415 -29.94 2.48 -10.62
N PRO A 416 -28.65 2.36 -10.96
CA PRO A 416 -27.77 3.52 -11.19
C PRO A 416 -28.19 4.37 -12.41
N ASP A 417 -28.88 3.80 -13.39
CA ASP A 417 -29.34 4.49 -14.60
C ASP A 417 -30.47 5.51 -14.36
N ALA A 418 -31.06 5.53 -13.16
CA ALA A 418 -32.05 6.54 -12.76
C ALA A 418 -31.46 7.96 -12.72
N TYR A 419 -30.19 8.07 -12.34
CA TYR A 419 -29.53 9.34 -12.05
C TYR A 419 -29.10 10.09 -13.32
N ASP A 420 -28.41 9.44 -14.25
CA ASP A 420 -28.01 10.06 -15.53
C ASP A 420 -29.24 10.59 -16.29
N SER A 421 -30.31 9.79 -16.32
CA SER A 421 -31.58 10.18 -16.93
C SER A 421 -32.16 11.46 -16.31
N TRP A 422 -32.05 11.60 -14.98
CA TRP A 422 -32.55 12.75 -14.23
C TRP A 422 -31.73 14.03 -14.52
N TRP A 423 -30.40 13.94 -14.53
CA TRP A 423 -29.52 15.09 -14.75
C TRP A 423 -29.16 15.36 -16.20
N SER A 424 -29.57 14.52 -17.14
CA SER A 424 -29.38 14.76 -18.58
C SER A 424 -29.96 16.09 -19.07
N SER A 425 -31.05 16.59 -18.44
CA SER A 425 -31.62 17.91 -18.74
C SER A 425 -30.92 19.08 -18.02
N HIS A 426 -29.96 18.78 -17.15
CA HIS A 426 -29.26 19.68 -16.23
C HIS A 426 -27.73 19.64 -16.46
N GLY A 427 -27.33 19.41 -17.71
CA GLY A 427 -25.91 19.41 -18.09
C GLY A 427 -25.12 18.18 -17.64
N GLY A 428 -25.79 17.12 -17.16
CA GLY A 428 -25.14 15.88 -16.72
C GLY A 428 -24.53 15.99 -15.31
N MET A 429 -24.00 14.87 -14.84
CA MET A 429 -23.42 14.74 -13.51
C MET A 429 -21.89 14.90 -13.58
N ALA A 430 -21.32 15.77 -12.74
CA ALA A 430 -19.89 16.09 -12.85
C ALA A 430 -18.99 15.02 -12.25
N SER A 431 -19.34 14.49 -11.08
CA SER A 431 -18.67 13.34 -10.49
C SER A 431 -19.45 12.87 -9.26
N CYS A 432 -19.41 11.57 -9.02
CA CYS A 432 -19.78 10.95 -7.77
C CYS A 432 -18.51 10.63 -7.01
N HIS A 433 -18.47 11.01 -5.74
CA HIS A 433 -17.39 10.61 -4.85
C HIS A 433 -17.91 9.81 -3.67
N ALA A 434 -17.12 8.85 -3.26
CA ALA A 434 -17.29 8.10 -2.03
C ALA A 434 -16.15 8.42 -1.08
N TRP A 435 -16.32 8.11 0.19
CA TRP A 435 -15.25 8.25 1.18
C TRP A 435 -15.26 7.16 2.26
N ARG A 436 -14.09 6.92 2.84
CA ARG A 436 -13.88 6.05 4.00
C ARG A 436 -14.16 6.81 5.28
N GLY A 437 -14.40 6.08 6.37
CA GLY A 437 -14.62 6.69 7.68
C GLY A 437 -13.45 7.50 8.23
N ASP A 438 -12.23 7.32 7.71
CA ASP A 438 -11.06 8.14 8.06
C ASP A 438 -10.94 9.43 7.23
N GLY A 439 -11.85 9.65 6.27
CA GLY A 439 -11.89 10.85 5.41
C GLY A 439 -11.24 10.67 4.04
N PHE A 440 -10.61 9.52 3.73
CA PHE A 440 -10.08 9.28 2.39
C PHE A 440 -11.20 9.17 1.35
N GLY A 441 -11.18 10.03 0.33
CA GLY A 441 -12.18 10.06 -0.74
C GLY A 441 -11.66 9.63 -2.11
N TRP A 442 -12.55 9.12 -2.97
CA TRP A 442 -12.27 8.77 -4.37
C TRP A 442 -13.47 9.06 -5.26
N SER A 443 -13.23 9.21 -6.58
CA SER A 443 -14.29 9.55 -7.55
C SER A 443 -14.62 8.47 -8.57
N ASP A 444 -14.05 7.27 -8.43
CA ASP A 444 -14.20 6.16 -9.39
C ASP A 444 -15.68 5.76 -9.59
N GLU A 445 -16.53 5.96 -8.57
CA GLU A 445 -17.96 5.67 -8.64
C GLU A 445 -18.70 6.47 -9.71
N THR A 446 -18.13 7.59 -10.15
CA THR A 446 -18.68 8.38 -11.28
C THR A 446 -18.99 7.50 -12.50
N ALA A 447 -18.13 6.50 -12.80
CA ALA A 447 -18.30 5.63 -13.95
C ALA A 447 -19.51 4.67 -13.84
N LEU A 448 -20.03 4.42 -12.64
CA LEU A 448 -21.23 3.61 -12.45
C LEU A 448 -22.50 4.38 -12.85
N TYR A 449 -22.47 5.70 -12.68
CA TYR A 449 -23.66 6.55 -12.69
C TYR A 449 -23.80 7.42 -13.94
N THR A 450 -22.72 7.70 -14.66
CA THR A 450 -22.74 8.53 -15.87
C THR A 450 -21.60 8.11 -16.82
N PRO A 451 -21.72 8.35 -18.14
CA PRO A 451 -20.56 8.28 -19.02
C PRO A 451 -19.42 9.17 -18.49
N SER A 452 -18.21 8.63 -18.44
CA SER A 452 -17.10 9.22 -17.71
C SER A 452 -15.80 9.28 -18.51
N ALA A 453 -14.90 10.13 -18.05
CA ALA A 453 -13.53 10.35 -18.53
C ALA A 453 -12.57 10.32 -17.34
N THR A 454 -11.26 10.35 -17.59
CA THR A 454 -10.24 10.44 -16.53
C THR A 454 -9.45 11.74 -16.65
N LEU A 455 -9.10 12.37 -15.53
CA LEU A 455 -8.21 13.52 -15.46
C LEU A 455 -7.04 13.21 -14.53
N THR A 456 -5.82 13.15 -15.09
CA THR A 456 -4.58 13.08 -14.32
C THR A 456 -3.97 14.46 -14.18
N VAL A 457 -3.68 14.88 -12.95
CA VAL A 457 -3.03 16.16 -12.63
C VAL A 457 -1.60 15.88 -12.22
N ASN A 458 -0.65 16.53 -12.90
CA ASN A 458 0.79 16.41 -12.64
C ASN A 458 1.29 17.66 -11.92
N VAL A 459 1.97 17.47 -10.78
CA VAL A 459 2.51 18.54 -9.94
C VAL A 459 4.03 18.40 -9.84
N VAL A 460 4.73 19.48 -10.21
CA VAL A 460 6.18 19.56 -10.12
C VAL A 460 6.64 20.86 -9.46
N ASP A 461 7.80 20.83 -8.82
CA ASP A 461 8.42 21.99 -8.17
C ASP A 461 9.13 22.93 -9.17
N ALA A 462 9.75 24.01 -8.69
CA ALA A 462 10.45 24.98 -9.53
C ALA A 462 11.58 24.38 -10.42
N ASN A 463 12.14 23.24 -10.02
CA ASN A 463 13.21 22.55 -10.73
C ASN A 463 12.67 21.43 -11.65
N GLY A 464 11.37 21.18 -11.64
CA GLY A 464 10.71 20.14 -12.44
C GLY A 464 10.73 18.75 -11.79
N TYR A 465 11.02 18.66 -10.49
CA TYR A 465 10.90 17.42 -9.75
C TYR A 465 9.45 17.16 -9.34
N PRO A 466 9.00 15.90 -9.31
CA PRO A 466 7.70 15.53 -8.75
C PRO A 466 7.51 16.03 -7.33
N VAL A 467 6.26 16.39 -7.02
CA VAL A 467 5.83 16.85 -5.70
C VAL A 467 4.81 15.86 -5.17
N ASP A 468 5.24 15.06 -4.21
CA ASP A 468 4.42 14.14 -3.46
C ASP A 468 3.51 14.87 -2.46
N GLY A 469 2.37 14.27 -2.11
CA GLY A 469 1.45 14.80 -1.10
C GLY A 469 0.76 16.12 -1.47
N ALA A 470 0.95 16.68 -2.67
CA ALA A 470 0.30 17.93 -3.08
C ALA A 470 -1.22 17.74 -3.11
N ARG A 471 -1.94 18.56 -2.33
CA ARG A 471 -3.41 18.49 -2.29
C ARG A 471 -4.00 19.14 -3.52
N VAL A 472 -4.71 18.36 -4.33
CA VAL A 472 -5.42 18.80 -5.54
C VAL A 472 -6.92 18.74 -5.28
N LYS A 473 -7.58 19.89 -5.31
CA LYS A 473 -9.04 19.99 -5.30
C LYS A 473 -9.55 19.97 -6.74
N LEU A 474 -10.58 19.16 -6.97
CA LEU A 474 -11.32 19.11 -8.22
C LEU A 474 -12.63 19.86 -8.06
N LEU A 475 -12.92 20.80 -8.96
CA LEU A 475 -14.11 21.64 -8.93
C LEU A 475 -14.87 21.58 -10.25
N SER A 476 -16.17 21.82 -10.19
CA SER A 476 -17.03 22.07 -11.35
C SER A 476 -18.11 23.09 -10.97
N GLU A 477 -18.83 23.60 -11.96
CA GLU A 477 -19.93 24.53 -11.76
C GLU A 477 -21.08 23.88 -10.97
N LEU A 478 -21.75 24.63 -10.09
CA LEU A 478 -22.97 24.16 -9.44
C LEU A 478 -24.10 24.03 -10.46
N ASP A 479 -24.86 22.94 -10.40
CA ASP A 479 -26.01 22.73 -11.30
C ASP A 479 -27.05 23.86 -11.17
N ALA A 480 -27.45 24.17 -9.93
CA ALA A 480 -28.41 25.25 -9.65
C ALA A 480 -27.85 26.66 -9.92
N PHE A 481 -26.51 26.82 -9.96
CA PHE A 481 -25.83 28.12 -10.07
C PHE A 481 -24.57 28.02 -10.93
N PRO A 482 -24.69 27.93 -12.28
CA PRO A 482 -23.58 27.58 -13.17
C PRO A 482 -22.47 28.64 -13.28
N LEU A 483 -22.56 29.74 -12.53
CA LEU A 483 -21.49 30.75 -12.41
C LEU A 483 -20.66 30.58 -11.13
N LEU A 484 -21.02 29.63 -10.26
CA LEU A 484 -20.33 29.34 -9.02
C LEU A 484 -19.65 27.98 -9.12
N LEU A 485 -18.36 27.94 -8.79
CA LEU A 485 -17.62 26.70 -8.66
C LEU A 485 -17.82 26.13 -7.25
N ASN A 486 -17.99 24.83 -7.17
CA ASN A 486 -17.92 24.11 -5.90
C ASN A 486 -16.91 22.97 -6.01
N THR A 487 -16.32 22.59 -4.87
CA THR A 487 -15.44 21.43 -4.83
C THR A 487 -16.30 20.18 -4.98
N ILE A 488 -15.87 19.28 -5.86
CA ILE A 488 -16.51 17.99 -6.05
C ILE A 488 -15.86 16.97 -5.12
N THR A 489 -14.52 16.93 -5.14
CA THR A 489 -13.69 16.03 -4.35
C THR A 489 -12.27 16.59 -4.28
N GLN A 490 -11.38 15.90 -3.57
CA GLN A 490 -9.96 16.21 -3.56
C GLN A 490 -9.13 14.93 -3.50
N GLY A 491 -7.85 15.04 -3.88
CA GLY A 491 -6.87 13.98 -3.74
C GLY A 491 -5.49 14.54 -3.47
N HIS A 492 -4.54 13.67 -3.16
CA HIS A 492 -3.15 14.03 -2.92
C HIS A 492 -2.27 13.28 -3.92
N THR A 493 -1.20 13.91 -4.38
CA THR A 493 -0.29 13.30 -5.35
C THR A 493 0.54 12.18 -4.72
N ASP A 494 0.81 11.14 -5.51
CA ASP A 494 1.76 10.07 -5.18
C ASP A 494 3.22 10.53 -5.30
N ASP A 495 4.17 9.63 -5.05
CA ASP A 495 5.62 9.82 -5.22
C ASP A 495 6.04 10.34 -6.60
N SER A 496 5.23 10.09 -7.62
CA SER A 496 5.43 10.53 -9.00
C SER A 496 4.86 11.92 -9.28
N GLY A 497 4.28 12.57 -8.27
CA GLY A 497 3.67 13.88 -8.37
C GLY A 497 2.33 13.86 -9.11
N GLN A 498 1.63 12.73 -9.09
CA GLN A 498 0.41 12.53 -9.86
C GLN A 498 -0.80 12.20 -8.98
N VAL A 499 -1.97 12.70 -9.40
CA VAL A 499 -3.26 12.27 -8.87
C VAL A 499 -4.26 12.15 -10.02
N THR A 500 -5.10 11.13 -10.00
CA THR A 500 -6.08 10.88 -11.07
C THR A 500 -7.50 10.86 -10.51
N PHE A 501 -8.40 11.53 -11.21
CA PHE A 501 -9.83 11.58 -10.93
C PHE A 501 -10.63 10.95 -12.06
N THR A 502 -11.68 10.21 -11.72
CA THR A 502 -12.76 9.88 -12.66
C THR A 502 -13.78 11.01 -12.65
N ILE A 503 -14.13 11.51 -13.84
CA ILE A 503 -14.98 12.70 -14.06
C ILE A 503 -16.11 12.39 -15.04
N GLY A 504 -17.27 13.03 -14.90
CA GLY A 504 -18.40 12.89 -15.83
C GLY A 504 -18.19 13.65 -17.13
N ASP A 505 -18.95 13.30 -18.17
CA ASP A 505 -18.92 13.99 -19.46
C ASP A 505 -19.82 15.24 -19.48
N HIS A 506 -19.67 16.07 -20.51
CA HIS A 506 -20.44 17.30 -20.73
C HIS A 506 -20.33 18.38 -19.64
N ARG A 507 -19.26 18.29 -18.83
CA ARG A 507 -18.95 19.22 -17.74
C ARG A 507 -17.57 19.84 -17.92
N ASN A 508 -17.37 21.02 -17.34
CA ASN A 508 -16.06 21.63 -17.21
C ASN A 508 -15.48 21.28 -15.84
N PHE A 509 -14.16 21.13 -15.80
CA PHE A 509 -13.42 20.79 -14.58
C PHE A 509 -12.30 21.77 -14.35
N TYR A 510 -12.18 22.18 -13.09
CA TYR A 510 -11.21 23.14 -12.62
C TYR A 510 -10.39 22.51 -11.49
N VAL A 511 -9.12 22.91 -11.39
CA VAL A 511 -8.21 22.42 -10.36
C VAL A 511 -7.64 23.57 -9.54
N SER A 512 -7.47 23.33 -8.25
CA SER A 512 -6.58 24.13 -7.39
C SER A 512 -5.66 23.20 -6.60
N VAL A 513 -4.38 23.55 -6.55
CA VAL A 513 -3.32 22.75 -5.92
C VAL A 513 -2.74 23.54 -4.76
N HIS A 514 -2.56 22.86 -3.63
CA HIS A 514 -2.03 23.42 -2.39
C HIS A 514 -0.82 22.61 -1.93
N THR A 515 0.29 23.29 -1.68
CA THR A 515 1.53 22.71 -1.13
C THR A 515 2.12 23.65 -0.07
N PRO A 516 2.99 23.18 0.84
CA PRO A 516 3.76 24.03 1.74
C PRO A 516 4.64 25.07 1.02
N TRP A 517 4.93 24.84 -0.27
CA TRP A 517 5.83 25.68 -1.09
C TRP A 517 5.09 26.65 -2.01
N GLY A 518 3.75 26.60 -2.05
CA GLY A 518 2.92 27.52 -2.80
C GLY A 518 1.60 26.92 -3.27
N ASP A 519 0.70 27.81 -3.69
CA ASP A 519 -0.61 27.47 -4.26
C ASP A 519 -0.63 27.69 -5.77
N TYR A 520 -1.43 26.89 -6.47
CA TYR A 520 -1.76 27.07 -7.88
C TYR A 520 -3.28 26.94 -8.16
N PRO A 521 -3.88 27.88 -8.91
CA PRO A 521 -3.38 29.23 -9.16
C PRO A 521 -3.22 30.00 -7.83
N SER A 522 -2.59 31.18 -7.87
CA SER A 522 -2.43 32.01 -6.67
C SER A 522 -3.76 32.45 -6.02
N SER A 523 -4.88 32.31 -6.73
CA SER A 523 -6.23 32.47 -6.21
C SER A 523 -7.24 31.79 -7.13
N GLY A 524 -8.27 31.16 -6.55
CA GLY A 524 -9.35 30.51 -7.30
C GLY A 524 -8.93 29.14 -7.85
N ALA A 525 -9.39 28.81 -9.05
CA ALA A 525 -9.10 27.54 -9.72
C ALA A 525 -8.79 27.78 -11.21
N ALA A 526 -8.02 26.87 -11.82
CA ALA A 526 -7.68 26.91 -13.24
C ALA A 526 -8.48 25.84 -14.00
N GLU A 527 -8.99 26.20 -15.19
CA GLU A 527 -9.71 25.22 -16.04
C GLU A 527 -8.74 24.16 -16.55
N ALA A 528 -9.02 22.91 -16.22
CA ALA A 528 -8.24 21.75 -16.63
C ALA A 528 -8.88 21.02 -17.82
N VAL A 529 -10.20 20.92 -17.83
CA VAL A 529 -10.97 20.28 -18.90
C VAL A 529 -12.17 21.14 -19.24
N HIS A 530 -12.38 21.38 -20.53
CA HIS A 530 -13.56 22.03 -21.09
C HIS A 530 -14.41 20.99 -21.82
N ASP A 531 -15.71 20.92 -21.51
CA ASP A 531 -16.69 19.99 -22.12
C ASP A 531 -16.15 18.55 -22.22
N ALA A 532 -15.97 17.90 -21.07
CA ALA A 532 -15.38 16.57 -20.99
C ALA A 532 -16.11 15.55 -21.88
N VAL A 533 -15.35 14.66 -22.52
CA VAL A 533 -15.89 13.65 -23.46
C VAL A 533 -15.66 12.26 -22.89
N ALA A 534 -16.74 11.48 -22.76
CA ALA A 534 -16.69 10.11 -22.27
C ALA A 534 -15.63 9.24 -22.98
N GLY A 535 -14.93 8.41 -22.21
CA GLY A 535 -13.85 7.54 -22.66
C GLY A 535 -12.52 8.25 -22.95
N THR A 536 -12.41 9.55 -22.71
CA THR A 536 -11.17 10.31 -22.90
C THR A 536 -10.32 10.31 -21.64
N SER A 537 -8.99 10.27 -21.82
CA SER A 537 -8.03 10.52 -20.74
C SER A 537 -7.37 11.89 -20.95
N TYR A 538 -7.58 12.78 -19.99
CA TYR A 538 -7.01 14.12 -19.94
C TYR A 538 -5.79 14.14 -19.01
N THR A 539 -4.85 15.02 -19.32
CA THR A 539 -3.69 15.31 -18.47
C THR A 539 -3.59 16.82 -18.30
N TYR A 540 -3.39 17.27 -17.06
CA TYR A 540 -3.18 18.66 -16.72
C TYR A 540 -1.84 18.83 -16.00
N ASP A 541 -0.89 19.48 -16.69
CA ASP A 541 0.41 19.82 -16.12
C ASP A 541 0.32 21.15 -15.37
N VAL A 542 0.44 21.11 -14.05
CA VAL A 542 0.48 22.31 -13.22
C VAL A 542 1.77 23.08 -13.51
N PRO A 543 1.71 24.39 -13.81
CA PRO A 543 2.89 25.22 -13.92
C PRO A 543 3.74 25.16 -12.64
N PRO A 544 5.08 25.02 -12.74
CA PRO A 544 5.96 24.98 -11.58
C PRO A 544 5.71 26.14 -10.62
N PHE A 545 5.47 25.83 -9.34
CA PHE A 545 5.41 26.84 -8.28
C PHE A 545 6.83 27.32 -7.91
N PRO A 546 7.00 28.51 -7.29
CA PRO A 546 8.32 29.10 -7.08
C PRO A 546 9.19 28.41 -6.01
N GLY A 547 8.61 27.60 -5.11
CA GLY A 547 9.36 26.85 -4.11
C GLY A 547 9.91 25.51 -4.64
N THR A 548 10.80 24.89 -3.87
CA THR A 548 11.48 23.63 -4.20
C THR A 548 11.31 22.63 -3.08
N VAL A 549 11.06 21.37 -3.45
CA VAL A 549 10.99 20.25 -2.49
C VAL A 549 12.39 20.02 -1.91
N PRO A 550 12.56 19.92 -0.58
CA PRO A 550 13.83 19.51 0.02
C PRO A 550 14.27 18.16 -0.53
N ARG A 551 15.56 18.01 -0.83
CA ARG A 551 16.15 16.77 -1.33
C ARG A 551 17.41 16.46 -0.53
N VAL A 552 17.78 15.18 -0.43
CA VAL A 552 19.07 14.79 0.15
C VAL A 552 20.19 15.35 -0.73
N ASP A 553 21.05 16.20 -0.16
CA ASP A 553 22.20 16.79 -0.85
C ASP A 553 23.39 15.81 -0.79
N VAL A 554 23.34 14.80 -1.67
CA VAL A 554 24.36 13.76 -1.79
C VAL A 554 25.00 13.79 -3.18
N SER A 555 26.31 13.65 -3.22
CA SER A 555 27.08 13.60 -4.46
C SER A 555 28.01 12.39 -4.50
N SER A 556 28.38 11.93 -5.69
CA SER A 556 29.27 10.77 -5.81
C SER A 556 30.64 11.09 -5.22
N ALA A 557 31.06 10.29 -4.24
CA ALA A 557 32.44 10.22 -3.81
C ALA A 557 33.34 9.75 -4.98
N PRO A 558 34.64 10.11 -4.99
CA PRO A 558 35.58 9.53 -5.93
C PRO A 558 35.59 8.00 -5.79
N PRO A 559 35.99 7.25 -6.86
CA PRO A 559 36.17 5.81 -6.76
C PRO A 559 37.04 5.50 -5.55
N PRO A 560 36.69 4.45 -4.78
CA PRO A 560 37.45 4.15 -3.58
C PRO A 560 38.94 3.95 -3.91
N PRO A 561 39.87 4.39 -3.03
CA PRO A 561 41.27 3.99 -3.15
C PRO A 561 41.38 2.46 -3.15
N ASP A 562 42.53 1.89 -3.60
CA ASP A 562 42.75 0.43 -3.63
C ASP A 562 42.23 -0.20 -2.33
N PRO A 563 41.10 -0.95 -2.39
CA PRO A 563 40.42 -1.42 -1.21
C PRO A 563 41.35 -2.34 -0.44
N ILE A 564 41.22 -2.35 0.89
CA ILE A 564 41.97 -3.30 1.72
C ILE A 564 41.50 -4.75 1.44
N ASP A 565 40.33 -4.88 0.80
CA ASP A 565 39.65 -6.14 0.45
C ASP A 565 39.39 -7.04 1.66
N ASP A 566 39.40 -6.50 2.88
CA ASP A 566 39.21 -7.26 4.12
C ASP A 566 37.73 -7.55 4.40
N HIS A 567 36.81 -6.67 3.97
CA HIS A 567 35.38 -6.76 4.26
C HIS A 567 34.50 -6.39 3.05
N MET A 568 33.31 -6.99 3.01
CA MET A 568 32.29 -6.69 2.01
C MET A 568 30.91 -6.65 2.67
N LEU A 569 30.11 -5.67 2.30
CA LEU A 569 28.69 -5.59 2.63
C LEU A 569 27.86 -6.13 1.45
N GLU A 570 26.95 -7.05 1.72
CA GLU A 570 25.88 -7.43 0.78
C GLU A 570 24.58 -6.81 1.30
N ILE A 571 23.89 -6.07 0.43
CA ILE A 571 22.68 -5.33 0.76
C ILE A 571 21.57 -5.80 -0.18
N ASP A 572 20.43 -6.18 0.40
CA ASP A 572 19.18 -6.47 -0.29
C ASP A 572 18.06 -5.68 0.41
N TYR A 573 17.35 -4.82 -0.32
CA TYR A 573 16.26 -4.02 0.27
C TYR A 573 15.09 -3.85 -0.69
N SER A 574 13.90 -3.71 -0.11
CA SER A 574 12.67 -3.31 -0.79
C SER A 574 11.92 -2.28 0.04
N VAL A 575 11.22 -1.38 -0.65
CA VAL A 575 10.30 -0.43 -0.04
C VAL A 575 8.91 -0.83 -0.49
N ASP A 576 8.27 -1.67 0.30
CA ASP A 576 7.06 -2.39 -0.11
C ASP A 576 5.83 -1.47 -0.20
N GLY A 577 5.88 -0.32 0.49
CA GLY A 577 4.87 0.70 0.38
C GLY A 577 5.19 1.99 1.12
N GLU A 578 4.25 2.91 1.07
CA GLU A 578 4.30 4.23 1.70
C GLU A 578 2.96 4.57 2.36
N LEU A 579 3.03 5.35 3.45
CA LEU A 579 1.89 5.83 4.20
C LEU A 579 1.64 7.30 3.83
N LEU A 580 0.66 7.53 2.97
CA LEU A 580 0.23 8.86 2.54
C LEU A 580 -0.79 9.45 3.50
N HIS A 581 -0.44 10.62 4.02
CA HIS A 581 -1.34 11.45 4.81
C HIS A 581 -1.98 12.53 3.95
N GLY A 582 -3.26 12.78 4.20
CA GLY A 582 -3.99 13.86 3.57
C GLY A 582 -5.23 14.23 4.37
N ASP A 583 -5.83 15.38 4.08
CA ASP A 583 -7.13 15.74 4.66
C ASP A 583 -8.30 15.23 3.81
N GLY A 584 -9.41 14.88 4.45
CA GLY A 584 -10.67 14.53 3.79
C GLY A 584 -11.46 15.78 3.39
N TYR A 585 -12.03 15.78 2.17
CA TYR A 585 -12.82 16.92 1.67
C TYR A 585 -14.05 17.21 2.54
N SER A 586 -14.83 16.18 2.84
CA SER A 586 -16.12 16.30 3.51
C SER A 586 -15.98 16.60 5.01
N THR A 587 -14.90 16.15 5.62
CA THR A 587 -14.74 16.11 7.09
C THR A 587 -13.60 17.00 7.60
N GLY A 588 -12.61 17.30 6.78
CA GLY A 588 -11.40 18.04 7.16
C GLY A 588 -10.49 17.29 8.14
N ILE A 589 -10.76 16.01 8.44
CA ILE A 589 -9.90 15.17 9.26
C ILE A 589 -8.79 14.54 8.42
N GLU A 590 -7.71 14.13 9.07
CA GLU A 590 -6.58 13.47 8.42
C GLU A 590 -6.88 11.98 8.22
N TYR A 591 -6.67 11.49 6.99
CA TYR A 591 -6.68 10.08 6.63
C TYR A 591 -5.26 9.55 6.46
N CYS A 592 -5.10 8.23 6.54
CA CYS A 592 -3.87 7.54 6.18
C CYS A 592 -4.16 6.49 5.10
N ARG A 593 -3.41 6.52 4.01
CA ARG A 593 -3.56 5.58 2.90
C ARG A 593 -2.24 4.91 2.56
N HIS A 594 -2.25 3.59 2.55
CA HIS A 594 -1.15 2.79 2.05
C HIS A 594 -1.10 2.84 0.51
N LEU A 595 0.08 3.14 -0.04
CA LEU A 595 0.38 3.07 -1.48
C LEU A 595 1.56 2.11 -1.67
N SER A 596 1.71 1.57 -2.88
CA SER A 596 2.78 0.64 -3.19
C SER A 596 3.20 0.76 -4.67
N PRO A 597 4.49 0.63 -4.99
CA PRO A 597 5.62 0.54 -4.05
C PRO A 597 5.89 1.88 -3.35
N GLY A 598 6.72 1.88 -2.30
CA GLY A 598 7.30 3.11 -1.75
C GLY A 598 8.67 3.40 -2.36
N ASN A 599 9.39 4.39 -1.81
CA ASN A 599 10.74 4.74 -2.23
C ASN A 599 11.61 5.33 -1.10
N VAL A 600 12.94 5.18 -1.21
CA VAL A 600 13.92 5.82 -0.31
C VAL A 600 15.10 6.38 -1.11
N ASP A 601 15.75 7.39 -0.55
CA ASP A 601 17.08 7.81 -1.00
C ASP A 601 18.13 6.89 -0.36
N PHE A 602 18.70 6.00 -1.18
CA PHE A 602 19.72 5.03 -0.79
C PHE A 602 21.13 5.51 -1.12
N PHE A 603 22.06 5.33 -0.18
CA PHE A 603 23.49 5.55 -0.41
C PHE A 603 24.35 4.89 0.69
N ILE A 604 25.65 4.75 0.42
CA ILE A 604 26.65 4.25 1.37
C ILE A 604 27.64 5.36 1.70
N ALA A 605 27.85 5.67 2.98
CA ALA A 605 28.72 6.75 3.44
C ALA A 605 29.75 6.26 4.47
N ASP A 606 30.92 6.90 4.49
CA ASP A 606 31.88 6.79 5.59
C ASP A 606 31.43 7.64 6.81
N ASP A 607 32.08 7.46 7.96
CA ASP A 607 31.73 8.18 9.20
C ASP A 607 31.73 9.73 9.09
N PRO A 608 32.71 10.37 8.41
CA PRO A 608 32.68 11.81 8.15
C PRO A 608 31.48 12.26 7.29
N ASN A 609 31.14 11.53 6.23
CA ASN A 609 30.02 11.89 5.35
C ASN A 609 28.66 11.56 5.97
N TRP A 610 28.57 10.48 6.75
CA TRP A 610 27.42 10.20 7.61
C TRP A 610 27.15 11.37 8.56
N SER A 611 28.19 11.89 9.23
CA SER A 611 28.07 13.04 10.12
C SER A 611 27.60 14.31 9.39
N GLN A 612 28.02 14.50 8.13
CA GLN A 612 27.55 15.62 7.30
C GLN A 612 26.06 15.46 6.94
N PHE A 613 25.65 14.27 6.50
CA PHE A 613 24.25 13.93 6.22
C PHE A 613 23.34 14.14 7.43
N GLU A 614 23.75 13.67 8.62
CA GLU A 614 22.99 13.84 9.86
C GLU A 614 22.84 15.31 10.26
N SER A 615 23.82 16.15 9.91
CA SER A 615 23.76 17.61 10.14
C SER A 615 22.94 18.38 9.09
N GLY A 616 22.42 17.70 8.06
CA GLY A 616 21.75 18.34 6.93
C GLY A 616 22.69 19.09 5.97
N SER A 617 23.98 18.78 6.01
CA SER A 617 24.98 19.33 5.09
C SER A 617 25.13 18.45 3.85
N ALA A 618 25.61 19.03 2.75
CA ALA A 618 26.02 18.27 1.57
C ALA A 618 27.06 17.21 1.95
N CYS A 619 26.95 16.01 1.40
CA CYS A 619 27.88 14.90 1.68
C CYS A 619 28.28 14.15 0.40
N GLU A 620 29.40 13.45 0.45
CA GLU A 620 29.84 12.53 -0.60
C GLU A 620 29.48 11.08 -0.21
N ALA A 621 29.01 10.27 -1.17
CA ALA A 621 28.62 8.89 -0.91
C ALA A 621 28.89 7.96 -2.12
N HIS A 622 28.83 6.66 -1.85
CA HIS A 622 28.93 5.58 -2.82
C HIS A 622 27.56 4.94 -3.07
N GLU A 623 27.43 4.24 -4.21
CA GLU A 623 26.24 3.44 -4.56
C GLU A 623 24.92 4.20 -4.41
N ILE A 624 24.87 5.45 -4.91
CA ILE A 624 23.72 6.34 -4.76
C ILE A 624 22.56 5.88 -5.65
N ALA A 625 21.40 5.64 -5.05
CA ALA A 625 20.12 5.42 -5.73
C ALA A 625 19.03 6.27 -5.06
N LEU A 626 18.69 7.40 -5.69
CA LEU A 626 17.62 8.30 -5.23
C LEU A 626 16.26 7.80 -5.71
N ASP A 627 15.21 8.05 -4.92
CA ASP A 627 13.84 7.60 -5.19
C ASP A 627 13.77 6.09 -5.54
N SER A 628 14.46 5.26 -4.75
CA SER A 628 14.61 3.83 -5.01
C SER A 628 13.57 3.00 -4.27
N ALA A 629 12.80 2.19 -5.01
CA ALA A 629 11.84 1.23 -4.46
C ALA A 629 12.48 -0.08 -3.96
N GLY A 630 13.79 -0.26 -4.18
CA GLY A 630 14.51 -1.46 -3.79
C GLY A 630 15.81 -1.65 -4.56
N GLY A 631 16.67 -2.55 -4.09
CA GLY A 631 17.95 -2.82 -4.73
C GLY A 631 18.72 -3.98 -4.11
N TYR A 632 19.63 -4.53 -4.90
CA TYR A 632 20.60 -5.53 -4.48
C TYR A 632 21.99 -5.12 -4.93
N LEU A 633 22.97 -5.11 -4.02
CA LEU A 633 24.37 -4.84 -4.36
C LEU A 633 25.35 -5.46 -3.37
N GLN A 634 26.60 -5.50 -3.79
CA GLN A 634 27.75 -5.86 -2.97
C GLN A 634 28.73 -4.68 -2.99
N PHE A 635 29.20 -4.28 -1.81
CA PHE A 635 30.10 -3.16 -1.62
C PHE A 635 31.33 -3.61 -0.84
N VAL A 636 32.48 -3.63 -1.49
CA VAL A 636 33.76 -3.93 -0.84
C VAL A 636 34.23 -2.69 -0.08
N VAL A 637 34.48 -2.85 1.21
CA VAL A 637 34.81 -1.75 2.10
C VAL A 637 36.24 -1.25 1.80
N PRO A 638 36.41 0.04 1.46
CA PRO A 638 37.68 0.51 0.90
C PRO A 638 38.74 0.91 1.92
N ASP A 639 38.35 1.16 3.17
CA ASP A 639 39.29 1.43 4.26
C ASP A 639 38.80 0.86 5.60
N ALA A 640 39.64 0.97 6.63
CA ALA A 640 39.36 0.45 7.96
C ALA A 640 38.47 1.38 8.84
N GLY A 641 37.84 2.39 8.23
CA GLY A 641 36.87 3.27 8.90
C GLY A 641 35.51 2.60 9.06
N ASP A 642 34.61 3.26 9.78
CA ASP A 642 33.22 2.84 9.90
C ASP A 642 32.40 3.28 8.69
N TRP A 643 31.43 2.45 8.32
CA TRP A 643 30.61 2.63 7.13
C TRP A 643 29.12 2.52 7.45
N TYR A 644 28.31 3.25 6.71
CA TYR A 644 26.86 3.36 6.92
C TYR A 644 26.13 3.05 5.63
N VAL A 645 25.23 2.08 5.67
CA VAL A 645 24.22 1.82 4.64
C VAL A 645 22.98 2.62 5.02
N VAL A 646 22.60 3.62 4.22
CA VAL A 646 21.57 4.60 4.59
C VAL A 646 20.34 4.47 3.69
N PHE A 647 19.17 4.46 4.33
CA PHE A 647 17.84 4.51 3.71
C PHE A 647 17.12 5.76 4.22
N ALA A 648 17.13 6.84 3.44
CA ALA A 648 16.61 8.13 3.86
C ALA A 648 15.23 8.44 3.27
N ASN A 649 14.35 9.01 4.10
CA ASN A 649 13.08 9.59 3.69
C ASN A 649 13.07 11.10 3.99
N LYS A 650 14.09 11.83 3.53
CA LYS A 650 14.25 13.26 3.86
C LYS A 650 13.58 14.22 2.87
N ALA A 651 12.97 13.70 1.81
CA ALA A 651 12.57 14.47 0.64
C ALA A 651 11.09 14.25 0.26
N GLY A 652 10.16 14.69 1.11
CA GLY A 652 8.72 14.59 0.84
C GLY A 652 7.89 15.61 1.60
N MET A 653 6.58 15.67 1.31
CA MET A 653 5.63 16.48 2.08
C MET A 653 5.03 15.73 3.26
N ASP A 654 4.56 14.49 3.04
CA ASP A 654 3.57 13.84 3.92
C ASP A 654 3.62 12.29 3.86
N LEU A 655 4.71 11.70 3.32
CA LEU A 655 4.86 10.26 3.10
C LEU A 655 5.80 9.61 4.14
N GLY A 656 5.31 8.56 4.83
CA GLY A 656 6.17 7.59 5.53
C GLY A 656 6.51 6.41 4.61
N GLN A 657 7.66 5.75 4.78
CA GLN A 657 8.11 4.65 3.92
C GLN A 657 8.20 3.34 4.70
N LEU A 658 7.81 2.22 4.10
CA LEU A 658 7.84 0.89 4.71
C LEU A 658 9.02 0.09 4.14
N LEU A 659 10.12 0.04 4.88
CA LEU A 659 11.39 -0.53 4.46
C LEU A 659 11.56 -1.95 4.99
N ALA A 660 11.84 -2.89 4.09
CA ALA A 660 12.42 -4.18 4.43
C ALA A 660 13.87 -4.24 3.90
N ALA A 661 14.84 -4.57 4.74
CA ALA A 661 16.23 -4.70 4.31
C ALA A 661 16.96 -5.85 5.01
N THR A 662 17.92 -6.44 4.31
CA THR A 662 18.90 -7.37 4.87
C THR A 662 20.29 -6.88 4.51
N VAL A 663 21.13 -6.67 5.53
CA VAL A 663 22.54 -6.30 5.37
C VAL A 663 23.40 -7.40 5.96
N ARG A 664 24.29 -7.96 5.14
CA ARG A 664 25.23 -9.00 5.54
C ARG A 664 26.65 -8.49 5.45
N LEU A 665 27.44 -8.77 6.48
CA LEU A 665 28.87 -8.47 6.52
C LEU A 665 29.66 -9.75 6.25
N TYR A 666 30.55 -9.68 5.28
CA TYR A 666 31.50 -10.74 4.95
C TYR A 666 32.92 -10.29 5.25
N ARG A 667 33.76 -11.21 5.71
CA ARG A 667 35.21 -11.06 5.87
C ARG A 667 35.92 -11.85 4.78
N ASN A 668 36.94 -11.26 4.17
CA ASN A 668 37.82 -11.96 3.25
C ASN A 668 38.79 -12.87 4.03
N THR A 669 38.77 -14.16 3.71
CA THR A 669 39.62 -15.18 4.33
C THR A 669 40.91 -15.41 3.55
N GLY A 670 41.07 -14.78 2.39
CA GLY A 670 42.14 -15.05 1.43
C GLY A 670 42.05 -16.45 0.80
N ALA A 671 40.94 -17.17 1.00
CA ALA A 671 40.72 -18.48 0.41
C ALA A 671 40.44 -18.33 -1.09
N VAL A 672 41.25 -18.98 -1.91
CA VAL A 672 41.04 -18.97 -3.37
C VAL A 672 39.97 -20.02 -3.71
N PRO A 673 38.92 -19.69 -4.47
CA PRO A 673 37.94 -20.68 -4.91
C PRO A 673 38.59 -21.86 -5.62
N PRO A 674 38.18 -23.11 -5.35
CA PRO A 674 38.60 -24.24 -6.15
C PRO A 674 38.01 -24.09 -7.56
N VAL A 675 38.87 -23.98 -8.58
CA VAL A 675 38.45 -23.95 -9.98
C VAL A 675 37.92 -25.33 -10.38
N GLU A 676 36.60 -25.45 -10.56
CA GLU A 676 35.97 -26.74 -10.88
C GLU A 676 36.10 -27.18 -12.34
N HIS A 677 36.39 -26.29 -13.31
CA HIS A 677 36.52 -26.70 -14.71
C HIS A 677 37.47 -25.84 -15.56
N LEU A 678 38.50 -26.48 -16.13
CA LEU A 678 39.26 -25.95 -17.25
C LEU A 678 38.55 -26.32 -18.56
N THR A 679 37.96 -25.35 -19.26
CA THR A 679 37.39 -25.60 -20.59
C THR A 679 38.50 -25.55 -21.63
N VAL A 680 39.09 -26.71 -21.91
CA VAL A 680 40.00 -26.87 -23.05
C VAL A 680 39.13 -26.91 -24.32
N ASP A 681 39.35 -25.95 -25.23
CA ASP A 681 38.62 -25.90 -26.49
C ASP A 681 38.85 -27.19 -27.30
N ARG A 682 37.92 -27.54 -28.20
CA ARG A 682 37.81 -28.88 -28.84
C ARG A 682 39.07 -29.36 -29.61
N ASP A 683 40.03 -28.47 -29.83
CA ASP A 683 41.31 -28.71 -30.51
C ASP A 683 42.54 -28.75 -29.56
N GLY A 684 42.35 -28.71 -28.24
CA GLY A 684 43.44 -28.89 -27.26
C GLY A 684 44.33 -27.66 -27.01
N PHE A 685 43.80 -26.44 -27.21
CA PHE A 685 44.55 -25.19 -27.08
C PHE A 685 44.10 -24.35 -25.88
N ALA A 686 45.06 -23.98 -25.02
CA ALA A 686 45.01 -22.79 -24.17
C ALA A 686 46.26 -21.95 -24.51
N SER A 687 46.07 -20.73 -24.99
CA SER A 687 47.19 -19.82 -25.30
C SER A 687 46.83 -18.44 -24.81
N LEU A 688 47.68 -17.91 -23.91
CA LEU A 688 47.57 -16.65 -23.15
C LEU A 688 47.00 -16.87 -21.75
N LEU A 689 47.82 -17.42 -20.87
CA LEU A 689 47.67 -17.34 -19.43
C LEU A 689 49.00 -16.81 -18.87
N ASP A 690 48.96 -15.88 -17.93
CA ASP A 690 50.09 -15.66 -17.01
C ASP A 690 50.26 -16.96 -16.20
N TRP A 691 51.47 -17.32 -15.76
CA TRP A 691 51.66 -18.56 -15.00
C TRP A 691 50.80 -18.55 -13.73
N GLU A 692 50.61 -17.38 -13.12
CA GLU A 692 49.72 -17.15 -11.99
C GLU A 692 48.26 -17.54 -12.27
N ASP A 693 47.80 -17.41 -13.52
CA ASP A 693 46.46 -17.85 -13.95
C ASP A 693 46.36 -19.39 -14.09
N VAL A 694 47.49 -20.11 -14.07
CA VAL A 694 47.60 -21.58 -14.26
C VAL A 694 48.09 -22.31 -13.00
N VAL A 695 48.51 -21.59 -11.95
CA VAL A 695 48.99 -22.20 -10.70
C VAL A 695 47.87 -23.01 -10.05
N GLY A 696 48.07 -24.33 -9.94
CA GLY A 696 47.09 -25.26 -9.37
C GLY A 696 46.19 -25.96 -10.40
N GLN A 697 46.35 -25.68 -11.70
CA GLN A 697 45.65 -26.41 -12.76
C GLN A 697 46.30 -27.77 -13.04
N ASN A 698 45.48 -28.80 -13.34
CA ASN A 698 46.00 -30.11 -13.71
C ASN A 698 46.55 -30.12 -15.14
N VAL A 699 47.88 -30.06 -15.28
CA VAL A 699 48.61 -30.18 -16.55
C VAL A 699 49.19 -31.60 -16.78
N ASP A 700 48.70 -32.60 -16.06
CA ASP A 700 49.18 -34.00 -16.10
C ASP A 700 49.21 -34.55 -17.53
N GLY A 701 50.42 -34.92 -17.98
CA GLY A 701 50.61 -35.58 -19.28
C GLY A 701 50.64 -34.64 -20.48
N TYR A 702 50.64 -33.32 -20.25
CA TYR A 702 50.83 -32.31 -21.29
C TYR A 702 52.31 -31.89 -21.41
N ASN A 703 52.68 -31.41 -22.58
CA ASN A 703 53.95 -30.72 -22.80
C ASN A 703 53.75 -29.21 -22.57
N VAL A 704 54.64 -28.60 -21.80
CA VAL A 704 54.61 -27.16 -21.50
C VAL A 704 55.74 -26.48 -22.25
N TYR A 705 55.41 -25.40 -22.96
CA TYR A 705 56.34 -24.58 -23.73
C TYR A 705 56.32 -23.15 -23.21
N ARG A 706 57.48 -22.47 -23.20
CA ARG A 706 57.64 -21.12 -22.68
C ARG A 706 58.51 -20.25 -23.59
N SER A 707 58.09 -19.01 -23.84
CA SER A 707 58.89 -17.97 -24.50
C SER A 707 58.61 -16.58 -23.93
N THR A 708 59.56 -15.65 -24.03
CA THR A 708 59.35 -14.22 -23.74
C THR A 708 58.66 -13.47 -24.89
N ASN A 709 58.39 -14.13 -26.02
CA ASN A 709 57.67 -13.58 -27.16
C ASN A 709 56.44 -14.46 -27.47
N PRO A 710 55.22 -13.89 -27.49
CA PRO A 710 54.00 -14.68 -27.69
C PRO A 710 53.94 -15.36 -29.06
N ALA A 711 54.63 -14.83 -30.07
CA ALA A 711 54.66 -15.40 -31.41
C ALA A 711 55.45 -16.73 -31.51
N ASP A 712 56.28 -17.01 -30.51
CA ASP A 712 57.13 -18.21 -30.47
C ASP A 712 56.39 -19.43 -29.93
N VAL A 713 55.45 -19.22 -29.01
CA VAL A 713 54.59 -20.26 -28.42
C VAL A 713 53.14 -20.16 -28.89
N GLY A 714 52.89 -19.39 -29.95
CA GLY A 714 51.56 -19.16 -30.51
C GLY A 714 50.87 -20.43 -30.98
N LYS A 715 49.53 -20.37 -31.05
CA LYS A 715 48.68 -21.52 -31.40
C LYS A 715 48.99 -22.13 -32.76
N ASP A 716 49.42 -21.32 -33.73
CA ASP A 716 49.63 -21.76 -35.12
C ASP A 716 50.95 -22.53 -35.34
N ARG A 717 51.80 -22.66 -34.31
CA ARG A 717 53.08 -23.42 -34.39
C ARG A 717 52.84 -24.92 -34.34
N THR A 718 53.61 -25.70 -35.09
CA THR A 718 53.64 -27.16 -34.99
C THR A 718 54.48 -27.64 -33.81
N GLU A 719 54.28 -28.89 -33.35
CA GLU A 719 55.04 -29.48 -32.24
C GLU A 719 56.56 -29.51 -32.52
N GLY A 720 56.96 -29.65 -33.80
CA GLY A 720 58.36 -29.57 -34.22
C GLY A 720 58.94 -28.15 -34.16
N GLU A 721 58.13 -27.12 -34.41
CA GLU A 721 58.54 -25.71 -34.32
C GLU A 721 58.61 -25.22 -32.86
N LEU A 722 57.85 -25.85 -31.97
CA LEU A 722 57.86 -25.54 -30.54
C LEU A 722 58.97 -26.23 -29.75
N ALA A 723 59.64 -27.23 -30.33
CA ALA A 723 60.71 -27.98 -29.67
C ALA A 723 61.79 -27.11 -28.99
N PRO A 724 62.21 -25.95 -29.53
CA PRO A 724 63.17 -25.06 -28.87
C PRO A 724 62.65 -24.39 -27.60
N PHE A 725 61.33 -24.29 -27.42
CA PHE A 725 60.66 -23.61 -26.30
C PHE A 725 60.12 -24.59 -25.26
N LEU A 726 60.40 -25.88 -25.44
CA LEU A 726 59.89 -26.93 -24.55
C LEU A 726 60.50 -26.79 -23.17
N LEU A 727 59.64 -26.50 -22.20
CA LEU A 727 60.01 -26.30 -20.81
C LEU A 727 59.85 -27.60 -20.01
N ALA A 728 58.80 -28.37 -20.27
CA ALA A 728 58.59 -29.67 -19.65
C ALA A 728 57.91 -30.67 -20.58
N GLN A 729 58.41 -31.90 -20.58
CA GLN A 729 57.73 -33.05 -21.19
C GLN A 729 56.93 -33.78 -20.10
N THR A 730 55.64 -34.02 -20.38
CA THR A 730 54.73 -34.70 -19.44
C THR A 730 54.77 -34.08 -18.05
N ALA A 731 54.38 -32.81 -17.97
CA ALA A 731 54.23 -32.12 -16.69
C ALA A 731 53.28 -32.91 -15.78
N THR A 732 53.52 -32.85 -14.48
CA THR A 732 52.58 -33.35 -13.47
C THR A 732 51.76 -32.19 -12.91
N SER A 733 50.68 -32.48 -12.19
CA SER A 733 49.78 -31.52 -11.52
C SER A 733 50.51 -30.54 -10.59
N ASP A 734 51.70 -30.92 -10.16
CA ASP A 734 52.60 -30.26 -9.23
C ASP A 734 53.79 -29.60 -9.96
N TYR A 735 53.74 -29.56 -11.30
CA TYR A 735 54.71 -28.84 -12.11
C TYR A 735 54.69 -27.34 -11.76
N ARG A 736 55.87 -26.81 -11.46
CA ARG A 736 56.12 -25.38 -11.33
C ARG A 736 57.17 -24.98 -12.34
N ASP A 737 57.05 -23.76 -12.87
CA ASP A 737 58.13 -23.19 -13.66
C ASP A 737 59.43 -23.17 -12.82
N PRO A 738 60.51 -23.85 -13.27
CA PRO A 738 61.74 -23.98 -12.50
C PRO A 738 62.61 -22.72 -12.45
N GLU A 739 62.36 -21.69 -13.27
CA GLU A 739 63.16 -20.46 -13.27
C GLU A 739 62.37 -19.27 -12.70
N ALA A 740 62.85 -18.71 -11.60
CA ALA A 740 62.36 -17.41 -11.12
C ALA A 740 62.70 -16.32 -12.16
N ALA A 741 61.67 -15.71 -12.74
CA ALA A 741 61.81 -14.60 -13.67
C ALA A 741 62.55 -13.43 -12.98
N PRO A 742 63.54 -12.78 -13.63
CA PRO A 742 63.97 -11.46 -13.21
C PRO A 742 62.77 -10.51 -13.18
N THR A 743 62.63 -9.70 -12.13
CA THR A 743 61.52 -8.77 -11.94
C THR A 743 61.26 -7.95 -13.21
N GLY A 744 60.03 -7.99 -13.72
CA GLY A 744 59.61 -7.28 -14.94
C GLY A 744 59.74 -8.07 -16.25
N THR A 745 60.03 -9.38 -16.21
CA THR A 745 60.05 -10.24 -17.40
C THR A 745 58.70 -10.95 -17.56
N CYS A 746 58.01 -10.71 -18.68
CA CYS A 746 56.78 -11.42 -19.03
C CYS A 746 57.10 -12.67 -19.86
N PHE A 747 56.50 -13.80 -19.49
CA PHE A 747 56.59 -15.07 -20.20
C PHE A 747 55.23 -15.47 -20.73
N PHE A 748 55.23 -16.14 -21.87
CA PHE A 748 54.07 -16.71 -22.53
C PHE A 748 54.21 -18.22 -22.54
N TYR A 749 53.11 -18.92 -22.25
CA TYR A 749 53.08 -20.37 -22.16
C TYR A 749 52.13 -20.98 -23.21
N SER A 750 52.49 -22.17 -23.68
CA SER A 750 51.61 -23.05 -24.45
C SER A 750 51.62 -24.43 -23.82
N VAL A 751 50.44 -25.03 -23.63
CA VAL A 751 50.29 -26.37 -23.05
C VAL A 751 49.62 -27.26 -24.10
N ARG A 752 50.23 -28.40 -24.44
CA ARG A 752 49.72 -29.26 -25.54
C ARG A 752 49.68 -30.73 -25.15
N THR A 753 48.60 -31.41 -25.52
CA THR A 753 48.49 -32.87 -25.40
C THR A 753 49.52 -33.55 -26.32
N ARG A 754 50.04 -34.70 -25.90
CA ARG A 754 50.82 -35.55 -26.81
C ARG A 754 49.96 -35.94 -28.01
N SER A 755 50.34 -35.52 -29.22
CA SER A 755 49.65 -35.99 -30.42
C SER A 755 49.72 -37.52 -30.49
N LYS A 756 48.59 -38.21 -30.29
CA LYS A 756 48.50 -39.63 -30.62
C LYS A 756 48.63 -39.74 -32.13
N ARG A 757 49.79 -40.21 -32.61
CA ARG A 757 49.89 -40.87 -33.91
C ARG A 757 48.84 -41.99 -33.96
N GLY A 758 47.81 -41.79 -34.77
CA GLY A 758 46.97 -42.83 -35.34
C GLY A 758 45.86 -43.39 -34.44
N GLY A 759 44.61 -43.17 -34.85
CA GLY A 759 43.53 -44.12 -34.62
C GLY A 759 42.41 -43.69 -33.66
N ILE A 760 41.27 -43.38 -34.28
CA ILE A 760 39.88 -43.57 -33.84
C ILE A 760 39.30 -42.56 -32.82
N SER A 761 38.26 -41.86 -33.29
CA SER A 761 37.26 -40.99 -32.61
C SER A 761 36.63 -41.64 -31.35
N PRO A 762 36.09 -40.83 -30.42
CA PRO A 762 34.73 -40.28 -30.59
C PRO A 762 34.73 -38.80 -30.95
#